data_AF-A0A1S3BW35-F1
#
_entry.id   AF-A0A1S3BW35-F1
#
_cell.length_a   1.000
_cell.length_b   1.000
_cell.length_c   1.000
_cell.angle_alpha   90.00
_cell.angle_beta   90.00
_cell.angle_gamma   90.00
#
_symmetry.space_group_name_H-M   'P 1'
#
loop_
_entity.id
_entity.type
_entity.pdbx_description
1 polymer ?
#
loop_
_entity_poly.entity_id
_entity_poly.type
_entity_poly.pdbx_seq_one_letter_code
_entity_poly.pdbx_strand_id
1 'polypeptide(L)'
;MLLLHRVARVKSKTKNGIFVSIFNDALVSASLCPNSHSVSSVAGTSGNGNRDIPKFFRWKIGSTLKESAGADGMIIKEVASSFKEWFKSGSKPLYGIIFQILRGDRDDQGMPSVPSPADLALSRLGLRLNEAFVLDVLRYGSKDILSCLKFFDWAGHQQGFFHTRATFNAILKILSQAKLFPLMLDFLENCVQQRIYHTACFTNTLVMGYAAAGKPIFALHLFGKMRFQGLDLDPFSYHVLLNSLVEENCFDAVNVIIKQITLRGFVNELTHYLMLKNLCKQNQLDEAETFLHDLVDSGKKLSGRMLDFLVGAFCQSGNFERAWKLVEWFRDLEIVSMEYVYGVWTTELIRAGKLESALQFLNSSKLDGRYIPDVFRYNMLIHRLLRENRLQEVFDLLTEMMEQHIVPDKVTMHAATCFLCKAGMVEVALELYNSNFEFGISPNTMAYNYLINALCWDGGTDEAYRILKRSIHEGYFPGKKTFSILASALCREGKLDKMKELVIFALERNCMPSDSTYDKFITALCRARRVEDGYLIHSELNRINVVATRSTYVLLIDGFIKSGRGDIAARLLIEMLEKGHNPRRSEFRYVIRCLIEMENMEKQFFNLLELQLSCQEPNTEVYNNFIYAAARAKKPELANEVYQMMLRNGIQPNLSSDILLLRGYLYSERISDALIFLSNLSQTRTIGRKISNVVVVGLCKANKSNLAFDFWKHLRNKGTIPSIECYEELAKHFCQIERYDAVVNLINDLDKVGRPLTSFLGNILLYSSLKTQKLYKAWVNSREGLVETSQSSMLGLLIKAFSGHIRVSQSIKNLEEAIAKCFPLDIYTYNLLLRKLSPNDMEQAFELFDRLCERGYVPNKWTYDILVHGLFKQGRTVEAKRLLEIMHQEGFTLTECTKAFI
;
A
#
# COMPACT_ATOMS: atom_id res chain seq x y z
N MET A 1 3.61 -19.96 -7.56
CA MET A 1 2.59 -18.88 -7.67
C MET A 1 1.19 -19.28 -7.19
N LEU A 2 0.74 -20.53 -7.30
CA LEU A 2 -0.59 -20.96 -6.84
C LEU A 2 -0.76 -21.10 -5.31
N LEU A 3 0.32 -21.27 -4.55
CA LEU A 3 0.30 -21.35 -3.08
C LEU A 3 0.10 -19.99 -2.39
N LEU A 4 0.58 -18.88 -2.97
CA LEU A 4 0.36 -17.53 -2.43
C LEU A 4 -1.10 -17.05 -2.62
N HIS A 5 -1.77 -17.49 -3.68
CA HIS A 5 -3.19 -17.20 -3.92
C HIS A 5 -4.12 -17.98 -2.96
N ARG A 6 -3.73 -19.18 -2.52
CA ARG A 6 -4.48 -19.96 -1.52
C ARG A 6 -4.27 -19.44 -0.09
N VAL A 7 -3.06 -19.02 0.28
CA VAL A 7 -2.79 -18.48 1.62
C VAL A 7 -3.47 -17.11 1.84
N ALA A 8 -3.65 -16.29 0.79
CA ALA A 8 -4.40 -15.04 0.89
C ALA A 8 -5.93 -15.26 1.02
N ARG A 9 -6.51 -16.24 0.31
CA ARG A 9 -7.94 -16.61 0.43
C ARG A 9 -8.27 -17.36 1.73
N VAL A 10 -7.32 -18.12 2.27
CA VAL A 10 -7.49 -18.81 3.56
C VAL A 10 -7.38 -17.83 4.72
N LYS A 11 -6.51 -16.80 4.64
CA LYS A 11 -6.44 -15.74 5.67
C LYS A 11 -7.66 -14.81 5.71
N SER A 12 -8.42 -14.63 4.62
CA SER A 12 -9.70 -13.89 4.68
C SER A 12 -10.84 -14.76 5.23
N LYS A 13 -10.88 -16.05 4.89
CA LYS A 13 -11.88 -16.99 5.45
C LYS A 13 -11.66 -17.29 6.93
N THR A 14 -10.41 -17.36 7.42
CA THR A 14 -10.15 -17.56 8.86
C THR A 14 -10.35 -16.28 9.67
N LYS A 15 -10.09 -15.08 9.10
CA LYS A 15 -10.47 -13.82 9.77
C LYS A 15 -11.99 -13.64 9.84
N ASN A 16 -12.74 -13.92 8.78
CA ASN A 16 -14.20 -13.91 8.84
C ASN A 16 -14.75 -14.99 9.78
N GLY A 17 -14.11 -16.17 9.85
CA GLY A 17 -14.48 -17.23 10.80
C GLY A 17 -14.21 -16.88 12.27
N ILE A 18 -13.13 -16.14 12.56
CA ILE A 18 -12.82 -15.64 13.92
C ILE A 18 -13.70 -14.44 14.27
N PHE A 19 -14.10 -13.59 13.31
CA PHE A 19 -15.04 -12.49 13.57
C PHE A 19 -16.48 -12.98 13.79
N VAL A 20 -16.92 -13.99 13.04
CA VAL A 20 -18.20 -14.68 13.29
C VAL A 20 -18.14 -15.48 14.60
N SER A 21 -16.98 -16.03 14.99
CA SER A 21 -16.83 -16.66 16.31
C SER A 21 -16.83 -15.64 17.45
N ILE A 22 -16.21 -14.46 17.30
CA ILE A 22 -16.26 -13.39 18.31
C ILE A 22 -17.68 -12.82 18.45
N PHE A 23 -18.42 -12.68 17.35
CA PHE A 23 -19.83 -12.26 17.37
C PHE A 23 -20.71 -13.33 18.03
N ASN A 24 -20.45 -14.62 17.77
CA ASN A 24 -21.13 -15.73 18.44
C ASN A 24 -20.72 -15.90 19.91
N ASP A 25 -19.45 -15.67 20.27
CA ASP A 25 -18.92 -15.80 21.63
C ASP A 25 -19.38 -14.63 22.52
N ALA A 26 -19.50 -13.42 21.98
CA ALA A 26 -20.11 -12.26 22.66
C ALA A 26 -21.62 -12.47 22.91
N LEU A 27 -22.34 -13.09 21.96
CA LEU A 27 -23.74 -13.48 22.13
C LEU A 27 -23.95 -14.65 23.10
N VAL A 28 -23.00 -15.61 23.16
CA VAL A 28 -23.05 -16.76 24.07
C VAL A 28 -22.68 -16.37 25.50
N SER A 29 -21.69 -15.48 25.69
CA SER A 29 -21.27 -15.01 27.02
C SER A 29 -22.30 -14.11 27.73
N ALA A 30 -23.16 -13.42 26.98
CA ALA A 30 -24.30 -12.68 27.55
C ALA A 30 -25.47 -13.60 28.00
N SER A 31 -25.39 -14.91 27.74
CA SER A 31 -26.47 -15.88 28.04
C SER A 31 -26.19 -16.80 29.25
N LEU A 32 -25.08 -16.60 29.96
CA LEU A 32 -24.70 -17.43 31.12
C LEU A 32 -24.34 -16.56 32.34
N CYS A 33 -25.34 -16.01 33.01
CA CYS A 33 -25.29 -15.75 34.45
C CYS A 33 -26.34 -16.62 35.16
N PRO A 34 -25.96 -17.57 36.03
CA PRO A 34 -26.92 -18.28 36.86
C PRO A 34 -27.23 -17.44 38.10
N ASN A 35 -28.48 -17.03 38.27
CA ASN A 35 -28.99 -16.64 39.59
C ASN A 35 -29.33 -17.90 40.38
N SER A 36 -28.63 -18.12 41.50
CA SER A 36 -29.11 -18.95 42.60
C SER A 36 -29.02 -18.18 43.92
N HIS A 37 -30.19 -18.04 44.56
CA HIS A 37 -30.54 -17.72 45.94
C HIS A 37 -29.40 -17.80 46.98
N SER A 38 -29.30 -16.90 47.97
CA SER A 38 -30.27 -16.79 49.07
C SER A 38 -30.10 -15.49 49.90
N VAL A 39 -31.17 -14.73 50.14
CA VAL A 39 -31.43 -14.05 51.44
C VAL A 39 -32.95 -13.99 51.66
N SER A 40 -33.35 -14.40 52.85
CA SER A 40 -34.69 -14.51 53.40
C SER A 40 -35.35 -13.17 53.78
N SER A 41 -36.68 -13.10 53.63
CA SER A 41 -37.68 -12.27 54.36
C SER A 41 -37.49 -10.75 54.36
N VAL A 42 -38.48 -9.90 54.02
CA VAL A 42 -39.75 -9.68 54.73
C VAL A 42 -40.78 -9.04 53.78
N ALA A 43 -42.05 -9.34 54.03
CA ALA A 43 -43.25 -8.97 53.27
C ALA A 43 -43.59 -7.47 53.23
N GLY A 44 -44.38 -7.07 52.23
CA GLY A 44 -45.43 -6.06 52.43
C GLY A 44 -45.67 -5.04 51.32
N THR A 45 -46.77 -5.26 50.60
CA THR A 45 -47.68 -4.27 49.97
C THR A 45 -47.46 -3.78 48.53
N SER A 46 -48.55 -4.02 47.80
CA SER A 46 -48.98 -3.68 46.46
C SER A 46 -48.90 -2.20 46.06
N GLY A 47 -48.52 -1.97 44.80
CA GLY A 47 -48.75 -0.71 44.08
C GLY A 47 -48.62 -0.95 42.57
N ASN A 48 -49.74 -1.27 41.94
CA ASN A 48 -49.88 -1.57 40.53
C ASN A 48 -49.75 -0.29 39.69
N GLY A 49 -48.90 -0.30 38.65
CA GLY A 49 -48.70 0.85 37.74
C GLY A 49 -48.08 0.40 36.42
N ASN A 50 -48.92 -0.09 35.51
CA ASN A 50 -48.58 -0.45 34.13
C ASN A 50 -47.73 0.64 33.45
N ARG A 51 -46.50 0.27 33.08
CA ARG A 51 -45.89 0.69 31.82
C ARG A 51 -45.77 -0.55 30.97
N ASP A 52 -46.78 -0.77 30.13
CA ASP A 52 -46.75 -1.77 29.07
C ASP A 52 -45.61 -1.42 28.11
N ILE A 53 -44.53 -2.19 28.18
CA ILE A 53 -43.46 -2.22 27.19
C ILE A 53 -44.02 -2.97 25.97
N PRO A 54 -44.04 -2.39 24.75
CA PRO A 54 -44.45 -3.11 23.55
C PRO A 54 -43.54 -4.33 23.34
N LYS A 55 -44.14 -5.50 23.12
CA LYS A 55 -43.52 -6.82 22.89
C LYS A 55 -42.71 -6.90 21.57
N PHE A 56 -41.80 -5.95 21.31
CA PHE A 56 -41.06 -5.87 20.05
C PHE A 56 -39.63 -6.43 20.08
N PHE A 57 -39.13 -6.89 21.24
CA PHE A 57 -37.79 -7.48 21.33
C PHE A 57 -37.80 -8.79 22.14
N ARG A 58 -37.88 -9.91 21.41
CA ARG A 58 -37.43 -11.22 21.90
C ARG A 58 -36.90 -12.01 20.72
N TRP A 59 -35.60 -11.89 20.46
CA TRP A 59 -34.89 -12.72 19.47
C TRP A 59 -35.01 -14.19 19.88
N LYS A 60 -35.63 -14.99 19.03
CA LYS A 60 -35.70 -16.45 19.16
C LYS A 60 -34.89 -17.04 18.01
N ILE A 61 -33.62 -17.35 18.26
CA ILE A 61 -32.85 -18.23 17.37
C ILE A 61 -32.25 -19.33 18.24
N GLY A 62 -33.09 -20.32 18.52
CA GLY A 62 -32.66 -21.66 18.87
C GLY A 62 -32.76 -22.51 17.61
N SER A 63 -31.65 -23.19 17.29
CA SER A 63 -31.56 -24.37 16.41
C SER A 63 -32.21 -24.26 15.03
N THR A 64 -31.40 -23.91 14.03
CA THR A 64 -31.25 -24.56 12.70
C THR A 64 -30.70 -23.51 11.75
N LEU A 65 -29.50 -23.72 11.20
CA LEU A 65 -29.06 -23.15 9.91
C LEU A 65 -27.72 -23.79 9.49
N LYS A 66 -27.79 -25.08 9.15
CA LYS A 66 -27.09 -25.57 7.96
C LYS A 66 -28.15 -25.53 6.86
N GLU A 67 -28.20 -24.44 6.09
CA GLU A 67 -28.57 -24.41 4.66
C GLU A 67 -28.90 -22.99 4.15
N SER A 68 -28.31 -22.69 2.98
CA SER A 68 -28.75 -21.72 1.97
C SER A 68 -28.38 -20.23 2.09
N ALA A 69 -27.89 -19.69 0.97
CA ALA A 69 -27.51 -18.31 0.70
C ALA A 69 -28.68 -17.27 0.74
N GLY A 70 -29.86 -17.66 1.23
CA GLY A 70 -31.02 -16.78 1.40
C GLY A 70 -31.13 -16.12 2.78
N ALA A 71 -30.55 -16.74 3.82
CA ALA A 71 -30.64 -16.25 5.20
C ALA A 71 -29.75 -15.02 5.46
N ASP A 72 -28.56 -14.96 4.86
CA ASP A 72 -27.65 -13.81 5.00
C ASP A 72 -28.27 -12.50 4.44
N GLY A 73 -29.04 -12.58 3.36
CA GLY A 73 -29.68 -11.42 2.75
C GLY A 73 -30.82 -10.81 3.58
N MET A 74 -31.47 -11.61 4.44
CA MET A 74 -32.52 -11.14 5.34
C MET A 74 -31.93 -10.37 6.53
N ILE A 75 -30.84 -10.88 7.11
CA ILE A 75 -30.10 -10.24 8.21
C ILE A 75 -29.48 -8.91 7.76
N ILE A 76 -28.90 -8.87 6.55
CA ILE A 76 -28.33 -7.64 5.96
C ILE A 76 -29.37 -6.52 5.87
N LYS A 77 -30.57 -6.85 5.37
CA LYS A 77 -31.67 -5.89 5.22
C LYS A 77 -32.22 -5.40 6.56
N GLU A 78 -32.33 -6.28 7.55
CA GLU A 78 -32.81 -5.93 8.90
C GLU A 78 -31.84 -4.99 9.63
N VAL A 79 -30.53 -5.24 9.52
CA VAL A 79 -29.51 -4.35 10.10
C VAL A 79 -29.52 -3.00 9.39
N ALA A 80 -29.58 -3.00 8.05
CA ALA A 80 -29.65 -1.76 7.28
C ALA A 80 -30.94 -0.96 7.57
N SER A 81 -32.10 -1.61 7.72
CA SER A 81 -33.36 -0.94 8.07
C SER A 81 -33.31 -0.33 9.47
N SER A 82 -32.69 -1.01 10.44
CA SER A 82 -32.56 -0.51 11.82
C SER A 82 -31.77 0.81 11.86
N PHE A 83 -30.64 0.86 11.16
CA PHE A 83 -29.91 2.13 10.99
C PHE A 83 -30.78 3.17 10.28
N LYS A 84 -31.42 2.84 9.14
CA LYS A 84 -32.28 3.79 8.40
C LYS A 84 -33.39 4.39 9.26
N GLU A 85 -34.08 3.59 10.08
CA GLU A 85 -35.13 4.07 10.98
C GLU A 85 -34.60 4.98 12.08
N TRP A 86 -33.45 4.62 12.67
CA TRP A 86 -32.76 5.47 13.65
C TRP A 86 -32.43 6.85 13.08
N PHE A 87 -31.95 6.93 11.83
CA PHE A 87 -31.67 8.22 11.16
C PHE A 87 -32.93 9.01 10.75
N LYS A 88 -34.08 8.36 10.48
CA LYS A 88 -35.35 9.04 10.14
C LYS A 88 -35.93 9.86 11.30
N SER A 89 -35.66 9.47 12.54
CA SER A 89 -36.21 10.10 13.75
C SER A 89 -35.82 11.58 13.98
N GLY A 90 -34.80 12.10 13.27
CA GLY A 90 -34.21 13.41 13.54
C GLY A 90 -34.65 14.61 12.67
N SER A 91 -35.48 14.43 11.63
CA SER A 91 -35.79 15.52 10.67
C SER A 91 -37.02 16.36 11.09
N LYS A 92 -36.86 17.68 11.30
CA LYS A 92 -37.98 18.62 11.54
C LYS A 92 -38.42 19.31 10.23
N PRO A 93 -39.68 19.17 9.75
CA PRO A 93 -40.05 19.48 8.36
C PRO A 93 -40.17 20.98 8.00
N LEU A 94 -40.74 21.82 8.87
CA LEU A 94 -41.14 23.20 8.51
C LEU A 94 -39.95 24.13 8.23
N TYR A 95 -38.97 24.16 9.13
CA TYR A 95 -37.78 24.99 8.94
C TYR A 95 -36.89 24.46 7.80
N GLY A 96 -36.94 23.15 7.54
CA GLY A 96 -36.28 22.54 6.39
C GLY A 96 -36.81 23.08 5.06
N ILE A 97 -38.13 23.31 4.95
CA ILE A 97 -38.78 23.90 3.78
C ILE A 97 -38.33 25.36 3.58
N ILE A 98 -38.26 26.17 4.65
CA ILE A 98 -37.79 27.56 4.58
C ILE A 98 -36.36 27.63 4.04
N PHE A 99 -35.45 26.80 4.57
CA PHE A 99 -34.05 26.77 4.12
C PHE A 99 -33.88 26.13 2.74
N GLN A 100 -34.79 25.26 2.31
CA GLN A 100 -34.78 24.70 0.95
C GLN A 100 -35.15 25.76 -0.10
N ILE A 101 -36.12 26.64 0.20
CA ILE A 101 -36.49 27.78 -0.66
C ILE A 101 -35.30 28.74 -0.81
N LEU A 102 -34.67 29.10 0.32
CA LEU A 102 -33.54 30.04 0.36
C LEU A 102 -32.26 29.54 -0.34
N ARG A 103 -32.06 28.21 -0.38
CA ARG A 103 -30.93 27.57 -1.10
C ARG A 103 -31.14 27.45 -2.61
N GLY A 104 -32.39 27.51 -3.07
CA GLY A 104 -32.74 27.39 -4.49
C GLY A 104 -32.41 28.64 -5.31
N ASP A 105 -32.19 29.77 -4.63
CA ASP A 105 -31.90 31.06 -5.25
C ASP A 105 -30.42 31.16 -5.62
N ARG A 106 -30.09 30.86 -6.88
CA ARG A 106 -28.75 31.08 -7.44
C ARG A 106 -28.53 32.59 -7.60
N ASP A 107 -27.31 33.03 -7.31
CA ASP A 107 -26.89 34.43 -7.38
C ASP A 107 -27.08 35.01 -8.79
N ASP A 108 -28.23 35.63 -9.05
CA ASP A 108 -28.42 36.49 -10.21
C ASP A 108 -28.00 37.91 -9.83
N GLN A 109 -26.89 38.35 -10.42
CA GLN A 109 -26.51 39.75 -10.47
C GLN A 109 -27.53 40.49 -11.37
N GLY A 110 -28.54 41.13 -10.79
CA GLY A 110 -29.51 41.88 -11.61
C GLY A 110 -30.55 42.68 -10.85
N MET A 111 -30.36 44.00 -10.81
CA MET A 111 -31.34 45.09 -10.63
C MET A 111 -32.15 45.19 -9.31
N PRO A 112 -32.11 46.34 -8.58
CA PRO A 112 -32.76 46.52 -7.27
C PRO A 112 -34.31 46.63 -7.25
N SER A 113 -35.02 46.26 -8.32
CA SER A 113 -36.45 46.62 -8.48
C SER A 113 -37.43 45.47 -8.75
N VAL A 114 -36.98 44.21 -8.69
CA VAL A 114 -37.87 43.03 -8.79
C VAL A 114 -37.65 42.13 -7.58
N PRO A 115 -38.70 41.67 -6.85
CA PRO A 115 -38.53 40.74 -5.74
C PRO A 115 -37.95 39.41 -6.22
N SER A 116 -37.00 38.83 -5.48
CA SER A 116 -36.37 37.56 -5.87
C SER A 116 -37.42 36.43 -5.94
N PRO A 117 -37.21 35.38 -6.77
CA PRO A 117 -38.07 34.20 -6.79
C PRO A 117 -38.23 33.55 -5.40
N ALA A 118 -37.20 33.63 -4.55
CA ALA A 118 -37.23 33.18 -3.17
C ALA A 118 -38.10 34.08 -2.28
N ASP A 119 -38.06 35.41 -2.48
CA ASP A 119 -38.91 36.35 -1.73
C ASP A 119 -40.40 36.10 -1.99
N LEU A 120 -40.75 35.86 -3.26
CA LEU A 120 -42.12 35.55 -3.69
C LEU A 120 -42.61 34.18 -3.16
N ALA A 121 -41.70 33.20 -3.06
CA ALA A 121 -41.99 31.89 -2.48
C ALA A 121 -42.14 31.95 -0.95
N LEU A 122 -41.36 32.79 -0.26
CA LEU A 122 -41.45 33.02 1.18
C LEU A 122 -42.74 33.77 1.55
N SER A 123 -43.15 34.78 0.77
CA SER A 123 -44.40 35.51 0.99
C SER A 123 -45.65 34.63 0.78
N ARG A 124 -45.58 33.61 -0.09
CA ARG A 124 -46.67 32.62 -0.30
C ARG A 124 -46.89 31.70 0.91
N LEU A 125 -45.94 31.59 1.83
CA LEU A 125 -46.06 30.78 3.05
C LEU A 125 -46.91 31.43 4.16
N GLY A 126 -47.34 32.69 3.99
CA GLY A 126 -48.23 33.37 4.95
C GLY A 126 -47.65 33.50 6.37
N LEU A 127 -46.33 33.66 6.48
CA LEU A 127 -45.63 33.70 7.77
C LEU A 127 -45.97 34.98 8.54
N ARG A 128 -46.39 34.85 9.81
CA ARG A 128 -46.52 35.99 10.72
C ARG A 128 -45.17 36.28 11.36
N LEU A 129 -44.52 37.36 10.93
CA LEU A 129 -43.23 37.79 11.48
C LEU A 129 -43.42 38.46 12.84
N ASN A 130 -42.84 37.84 13.87
CA ASN A 130 -42.64 38.44 15.18
C ASN A 130 -41.22 38.11 15.67
N GLU A 131 -40.75 38.81 16.70
CA GLU A 131 -39.39 38.67 17.24
C GLU A 131 -39.05 37.21 17.59
N ALA A 132 -39.98 36.49 18.23
CA ALA A 132 -39.79 35.09 18.62
C ALA A 132 -39.60 34.16 17.40
N PHE A 133 -40.44 34.32 16.38
CA PHE A 133 -40.40 33.50 15.17
C PHE A 133 -39.11 33.74 14.37
N VAL A 134 -38.69 34.98 14.21
CA VAL A 134 -37.43 35.30 13.53
C VAL A 134 -36.23 34.75 14.30
N LEU A 135 -36.24 34.85 15.62
CA LEU A 135 -35.20 34.23 16.46
C LEU A 135 -35.16 32.71 16.32
N ASP A 136 -36.30 32.04 16.22
CA ASP A 136 -36.38 30.59 16.11
C ASP A 136 -35.89 30.08 14.73
N VAL A 137 -36.21 30.80 13.64
CA VAL A 137 -35.71 30.47 12.29
C VAL A 137 -34.20 30.69 12.20
N LEU A 138 -33.69 31.79 12.77
CA LEU A 138 -32.25 32.06 12.82
C LEU A 138 -31.49 31.04 13.69
N ARG A 139 -32.09 30.59 14.80
CA ARG A 139 -31.53 29.52 15.66
C ARG A 139 -31.47 28.18 14.92
N TYR A 140 -32.52 27.82 14.19
CA TYR A 140 -32.56 26.62 13.37
C TYR A 140 -31.47 26.63 12.29
N GLY A 141 -31.31 27.78 11.63
CA GLY A 141 -30.40 27.98 10.52
C GLY A 141 -28.94 28.22 10.87
N SER A 142 -28.54 28.14 12.14
CA SER A 142 -27.21 28.54 12.62
C SER A 142 -26.00 27.96 11.88
N LYS A 143 -26.18 26.89 11.09
CA LYS A 143 -25.14 26.28 10.23
C LYS A 143 -25.15 26.76 8.76
N ASP A 144 -26.23 27.39 8.30
CA ASP A 144 -26.43 27.90 6.95
C ASP A 144 -26.54 29.42 6.98
N ILE A 145 -25.37 30.05 7.03
CA ILE A 145 -25.23 31.48 7.30
C ILE A 145 -25.82 32.33 6.17
N LEU A 146 -25.60 31.92 4.91
CA LEU A 146 -26.09 32.67 3.75
C LEU A 146 -27.62 32.68 3.73
N SER A 147 -28.26 31.55 4.00
CA SER A 147 -29.72 31.47 4.08
C SER A 147 -30.27 32.21 5.29
N CYS A 148 -29.56 32.21 6.43
CA CYS A 148 -29.90 33.06 7.58
C CYS A 148 -29.85 34.55 7.24
N LEU A 149 -28.85 34.98 6.48
CA LEU A 149 -28.71 36.37 6.06
C LEU A 149 -29.78 36.75 5.04
N LYS A 150 -30.04 35.92 4.03
CA LYS A 150 -31.13 36.12 3.06
C LYS A 150 -32.49 36.19 3.76
N PHE A 151 -32.73 35.32 4.75
CA PHE A 151 -33.96 35.35 5.56
C PHE A 151 -34.06 36.58 6.45
N PHE A 152 -32.95 36.98 7.09
CA PHE A 152 -32.88 38.18 7.91
C PHE A 152 -33.19 39.41 7.06
N ASP A 153 -32.51 39.56 5.93
CA ASP A 153 -32.70 40.66 4.98
C ASP A 153 -34.14 40.69 4.45
N TRP A 154 -34.69 39.55 4.01
CA TRP A 154 -36.08 39.45 3.57
C TRP A 154 -37.08 39.86 4.66
N ALA A 155 -36.87 39.44 5.91
CA ALA A 155 -37.74 39.76 7.03
C ALA A 155 -37.75 41.27 7.33
N GLY A 156 -36.60 41.94 7.19
CA GLY A 156 -36.46 43.38 7.40
C GLY A 156 -37.16 44.25 6.34
N HIS A 157 -37.41 43.70 5.15
CA HIS A 157 -38.11 44.39 4.06
C HIS A 157 -39.65 44.22 4.12
N GLN A 158 -40.20 43.44 5.05
CA GLN A 158 -41.65 43.23 5.13
C GLN A 158 -42.36 44.38 5.85
N GLN A 159 -43.51 44.81 5.32
CA GLN A 159 -44.33 45.83 5.97
C GLN A 159 -44.81 45.36 7.35
N GLY A 160 -44.50 46.14 8.39
CA GLY A 160 -44.95 45.90 9.77
C GLY A 160 -43.95 45.14 10.67
N PHE A 161 -42.76 44.77 10.18
CA PHE A 161 -41.71 44.18 10.99
C PHE A 161 -40.41 45.00 10.89
N PHE A 162 -39.84 45.33 12.04
CA PHE A 162 -38.51 45.95 12.15
C PHE A 162 -37.63 45.08 13.03
N HIS A 163 -36.37 44.90 12.63
CA HIS A 163 -35.42 44.12 13.42
C HIS A 163 -35.20 44.75 14.80
N THR A 164 -35.45 43.97 15.84
CA THR A 164 -35.18 44.33 17.23
C THR A 164 -33.70 44.12 17.57
N ARG A 165 -33.24 44.70 18.69
CA ARG A 165 -31.90 44.44 19.25
C ARG A 165 -31.60 42.95 19.39
N ALA A 166 -32.59 42.12 19.75
CA ALA A 166 -32.38 40.68 19.90
C ALA A 166 -32.13 39.99 18.55
N THR A 167 -32.83 40.39 17.49
CA THR A 167 -32.64 39.83 16.14
C THR A 167 -31.28 40.22 15.54
N PHE A 168 -30.84 41.47 15.73
CA PHE A 168 -29.47 41.89 15.35
C PHE A 168 -28.40 41.15 16.15
N ASN A 169 -28.59 40.98 17.46
CA ASN A 169 -27.67 40.19 18.29
C ASN A 169 -27.63 38.73 17.84
N ALA A 170 -28.75 38.16 17.39
CA ALA A 170 -28.79 36.80 16.87
C ALA A 170 -28.00 36.64 15.57
N ILE A 171 -28.12 37.56 14.61
CA ILE A 171 -27.37 37.47 13.35
C ILE A 171 -25.88 37.72 13.56
N LEU A 172 -25.50 38.71 14.39
CA LEU A 172 -24.11 38.96 14.76
C LEU A 172 -23.50 37.76 15.50
N LYS A 173 -24.29 37.08 16.35
CA LYS A 173 -23.87 35.84 17.01
C LYS A 173 -23.66 34.70 16.01
N ILE A 174 -24.54 34.54 15.02
CA ILE A 174 -24.40 33.51 13.97
C ILE A 174 -23.16 33.78 13.11
N LEU A 175 -22.97 35.03 12.67
CA LEU A 175 -21.81 35.45 11.89
C LEU A 175 -20.49 35.27 12.66
N SER A 176 -20.48 35.63 13.95
CA SER A 176 -19.35 35.42 14.87
C SER A 176 -19.03 33.93 15.05
N GLN A 177 -20.05 33.09 15.31
CA GLN A 177 -19.89 31.64 15.44
C GLN A 177 -19.38 30.99 14.16
N ALA A 178 -19.74 31.54 13.00
CA ALA A 178 -19.29 31.10 11.69
C ALA A 178 -17.89 31.58 11.29
N LYS A 179 -17.25 32.47 12.07
CA LYS A 179 -15.94 33.07 11.77
C LYS A 179 -15.85 33.79 10.41
N LEU A 180 -16.98 34.24 9.87
CA LEU A 180 -17.04 34.97 8.59
C LEU A 180 -16.85 36.47 8.83
N PHE A 181 -15.65 36.81 9.32
CA PHE A 181 -15.31 38.17 9.73
C PHE A 181 -15.40 39.24 8.62
N PRO A 182 -14.99 38.99 7.36
CA PRO A 182 -15.12 39.97 6.29
C PRO A 182 -16.58 40.34 5.99
N LEU A 183 -17.44 39.34 5.87
CA LEU A 183 -18.87 39.54 5.61
C LEU A 183 -19.57 40.28 6.76
N MET A 184 -19.13 40.01 8.00
CA MET A 184 -19.63 40.74 9.17
C MET A 184 -19.14 42.18 9.22
N LEU A 185 -17.92 42.47 8.74
CA LEU A 185 -17.41 43.82 8.61
C LEU A 185 -18.15 44.60 7.52
N ASP A 186 -18.38 44.01 6.35
CA ASP A 186 -19.18 44.61 5.27
C ASP A 186 -20.61 44.91 5.74
N PHE A 187 -21.21 43.99 6.49
CA PHE A 187 -22.53 44.18 7.10
C PHE A 187 -22.53 45.34 8.11
N LEU A 188 -21.52 45.41 8.99
CA LEU A 188 -21.38 46.49 9.97
C LEU A 188 -21.11 47.85 9.27
N GLU A 189 -20.33 47.89 8.21
CA GLU A 189 -20.05 49.08 7.41
C GLU A 189 -21.29 49.58 6.65
N ASN A 190 -22.06 48.67 6.05
CA ASN A 190 -23.35 49.00 5.42
C ASN A 190 -24.35 49.54 6.45
N CYS A 191 -24.40 48.96 7.66
CA CYS A 191 -25.22 49.47 8.76
C CYS A 191 -24.78 50.89 9.19
N VAL A 192 -23.49 51.19 9.16
CA VAL A 192 -22.95 52.53 9.47
C VAL A 192 -23.31 53.55 8.38
N GLN A 193 -23.32 53.13 7.11
CA GLN A 193 -23.67 53.99 5.97
C GLN A 193 -25.16 54.37 5.91
N GLN A 194 -26.07 53.49 6.35
CA GLN A 194 -27.53 53.68 6.23
C GLN A 194 -28.19 54.59 7.29
N ARG A 195 -27.43 55.23 8.20
CA ARG A 195 -27.91 56.24 9.20
C ARG A 195 -29.28 55.93 9.86
N ILE A 196 -29.43 54.76 10.49
CA ILE A 196 -30.63 54.46 11.28
C ILE A 196 -30.47 55.07 12.69
N TYR A 197 -31.44 55.90 13.10
CA TYR A 197 -31.40 56.77 14.29
C TYR A 197 -31.42 56.03 15.66
N HIS A 198 -30.37 56.18 16.48
CA HIS A 198 -30.35 56.64 17.90
C HIS A 198 -28.97 56.37 18.58
N THR A 199 -28.53 57.36 19.37
CA THR A 199 -27.12 57.76 19.59
C THR A 199 -26.34 57.00 20.68
N ALA A 200 -26.87 55.92 21.26
CA ALA A 200 -26.17 55.15 22.30
C ALA A 200 -26.37 53.61 22.21
N CYS A 201 -27.56 53.15 21.84
CA CYS A 201 -27.83 51.72 21.66
C CYS A 201 -27.14 51.13 20.42
N PHE A 202 -26.96 51.95 19.38
CA PHE A 202 -26.31 51.54 18.14
C PHE A 202 -24.78 51.44 18.29
N THR A 203 -24.14 52.42 18.94
CA THR A 203 -22.70 52.37 19.24
C THR A 203 -22.34 51.19 20.14
N ASN A 204 -23.20 50.87 21.11
CA ASN A 204 -23.06 49.66 21.93
C ASN A 204 -23.14 48.36 21.10
N THR A 205 -24.06 48.32 20.13
CA THR A 205 -24.20 47.18 19.19
C THR A 205 -23.01 47.07 18.24
N LEU A 206 -22.42 48.19 17.81
CA LEU A 206 -21.18 48.20 17.03
C LEU A 206 -19.98 47.70 17.84
N VAL A 207 -19.81 48.16 19.09
CA VAL A 207 -18.73 47.64 19.98
C VAL A 207 -18.89 46.13 20.18
N MET A 208 -20.10 45.64 20.44
CA MET A 208 -20.37 44.19 20.51
C MET A 208 -20.10 43.47 19.19
N GLY A 209 -20.46 44.08 18.05
CA GLY A 209 -20.25 43.52 16.71
C GLY A 209 -18.77 43.36 16.37
N TYR A 210 -17.96 44.42 16.54
CA TYR A 210 -16.51 44.36 16.33
C TYR A 210 -15.80 43.44 17.35
N ALA A 211 -16.27 43.39 18.60
CA ALA A 211 -15.76 42.46 19.60
C ALA A 211 -16.07 41.00 19.21
N ALA A 212 -17.30 40.71 18.79
CA ALA A 212 -17.70 39.41 18.28
C ALA A 212 -16.99 39.05 16.95
N ALA A 213 -16.47 40.06 16.22
CA ALA A 213 -15.67 39.89 15.01
C ALA A 213 -14.20 39.52 15.26
N GLY A 214 -13.78 39.31 16.52
CA GLY A 214 -12.37 39.11 16.83
C GLY A 214 -11.50 40.34 16.49
N LYS A 215 -12.10 41.54 16.49
CA LYS A 215 -11.41 42.81 16.25
C LYS A 215 -11.45 43.68 17.52
N PRO A 216 -10.81 43.24 18.61
CA PRO A 216 -10.89 43.90 19.92
C PRO A 216 -10.31 45.31 19.91
N ILE A 217 -9.29 45.59 19.07
CA ILE A 217 -8.67 46.91 18.96
C ILE A 217 -9.66 47.95 18.41
N PHE A 218 -10.43 47.60 17.38
CA PHE A 218 -11.46 48.47 16.82
C PHE A 218 -12.63 48.65 17.81
N ALA A 219 -13.01 47.58 18.51
CA ALA A 219 -14.01 47.63 19.57
C ALA A 219 -13.56 48.55 20.73
N LEU A 220 -12.30 48.48 21.15
CA LEU A 220 -11.69 49.36 22.15
C LEU A 220 -11.61 50.81 21.69
N HIS A 221 -11.31 51.05 20.41
CA HIS A 221 -11.28 52.41 19.84
C HIS A 221 -12.68 53.05 19.85
N LEU A 222 -13.70 52.31 19.41
CA LEU A 222 -15.09 52.75 19.45
C LEU A 222 -15.59 52.95 20.88
N PHE A 223 -15.21 52.04 21.78
CA PHE A 223 -15.49 52.19 23.21
C PHE A 223 -14.85 53.45 23.77
N GLY A 224 -13.58 53.73 23.47
CA GLY A 224 -12.88 54.96 23.85
C GLY A 224 -13.59 56.22 23.33
N LYS A 225 -13.98 56.24 22.05
CA LYS A 225 -14.76 57.34 21.45
C LYS A 225 -16.09 57.56 22.17
N MET A 226 -16.79 56.47 22.50
CA MET A 226 -18.04 56.52 23.24
C MET A 226 -17.84 57.10 24.67
N ARG A 227 -16.72 56.79 25.32
CA ARG A 227 -16.35 57.35 26.62
C ARG A 227 -16.10 58.85 26.57
N PHE A 228 -15.41 59.34 25.55
CA PHE A 228 -15.19 60.78 25.35
C PHE A 228 -16.51 61.55 25.15
N GLN A 229 -17.58 60.87 24.75
CA GLN A 229 -18.92 61.42 24.62
C GLN A 229 -19.77 61.29 25.90
N GLY A 230 -19.19 60.79 27.01
CA GLY A 230 -19.88 60.62 28.28
C GLY A 230 -20.79 59.39 28.36
N LEU A 231 -20.74 58.49 27.39
CA LEU A 231 -21.55 57.26 27.34
C LEU A 231 -20.74 56.06 27.87
N ASP A 232 -21.43 55.07 28.44
CA ASP A 232 -20.82 53.85 29.00
C ASP A 232 -21.46 52.58 28.40
N LEU A 233 -20.74 51.46 28.42
CA LEU A 233 -21.27 50.16 28.03
C LEU A 233 -22.21 49.64 29.12
N ASP A 234 -23.22 48.90 28.69
CA ASP A 234 -24.05 48.13 29.62
C ASP A 234 -23.28 46.90 30.15
N PRO A 235 -23.72 46.28 31.27
CA PRO A 235 -23.05 45.14 31.85
C PRO A 235 -22.85 43.99 30.86
N PHE A 236 -23.81 43.70 29.97
CA PHE A 236 -23.69 42.61 29.02
C PHE A 236 -22.61 42.88 27.97
N SER A 237 -22.58 44.10 27.42
CA SER A 237 -21.60 44.52 26.43
C SER A 237 -20.17 44.55 26.97
N TYR A 238 -19.99 44.89 28.25
CA TYR A 238 -18.71 44.75 28.93
C TYR A 238 -18.17 43.32 28.87
N HIS A 239 -19.02 42.32 29.11
CA HIS A 239 -18.62 40.92 29.08
C HIS A 239 -18.33 40.42 27.65
N VAL A 240 -19.06 40.90 26.64
CA VAL A 240 -18.78 40.58 25.23
C VAL A 240 -17.42 41.13 24.80
N LEU A 241 -17.13 42.39 25.16
CA LEU A 241 -15.82 43.02 24.90
C LEU A 241 -14.70 42.30 25.67
N LEU A 242 -14.90 42.00 26.95
CA LEU A 242 -13.94 41.28 27.78
C LEU A 242 -13.65 39.89 27.21
N ASN A 243 -14.68 39.13 26.80
CA ASN A 243 -14.49 37.82 26.19
C ASN A 243 -13.70 37.91 24.87
N SER A 244 -13.96 38.92 24.03
CA SER A 244 -13.17 39.17 22.82
C SER A 244 -11.69 39.43 23.12
N LEU A 245 -11.40 40.26 24.13
CA LEU A 245 -10.03 40.57 24.55
C LEU A 245 -9.29 39.34 25.09
N VAL A 246 -9.98 38.49 25.87
CA VAL A 246 -9.45 37.20 26.35
C VAL A 246 -9.27 36.22 25.19
N GLU A 247 -10.13 36.25 24.17
CA GLU A 247 -9.98 35.36 23.02
C GLU A 247 -8.75 35.69 22.17
N GLU A 248 -8.51 36.98 21.93
CA GLU A 248 -7.39 37.50 21.14
C GLU A 248 -6.11 37.78 21.97
N ASN A 249 -6.02 37.24 23.19
CA ASN A 249 -4.85 37.34 24.08
C ASN A 249 -4.38 38.78 24.38
N CYS A 250 -5.30 39.75 24.40
CA CYS A 250 -5.02 41.15 24.70
C CYS A 250 -4.99 41.41 26.22
N PHE A 251 -4.09 40.74 26.93
CA PHE A 251 -4.08 40.61 28.39
C PHE A 251 -3.97 41.93 29.17
N ASP A 252 -3.23 42.91 28.67
CA ASP A 252 -3.11 44.23 29.32
C ASP A 252 -4.45 44.96 29.36
N ALA A 253 -5.18 44.93 28.25
CA ALA A 253 -6.50 45.53 28.14
C ALA A 253 -7.55 44.76 28.96
N VAL A 254 -7.43 43.44 29.07
CA VAL A 254 -8.28 42.59 29.93
C VAL A 254 -8.25 43.07 31.38
N ASN A 255 -7.05 43.30 31.94
CA ASN A 255 -6.88 43.76 33.32
C ASN A 255 -7.50 45.15 33.55
N VAL A 256 -7.38 46.05 32.57
CA VAL A 256 -8.00 47.38 32.63
C VAL A 256 -9.52 47.26 32.63
N ILE A 257 -10.10 46.48 31.71
CA ILE A 257 -11.55 46.30 31.61
C ILE A 257 -12.11 45.60 32.85
N ILE A 258 -11.43 44.60 33.42
CA ILE A 258 -11.83 43.95 34.68
C ILE A 258 -11.89 44.98 35.81
N LYS A 259 -10.86 45.83 35.98
CA LYS A 259 -10.89 46.92 36.98
C LYS A 259 -12.08 47.85 36.76
N GLN A 260 -12.41 48.17 35.50
CA GLN A 260 -13.57 49.00 35.16
C GLN A 260 -14.91 48.33 35.53
N ILE A 261 -15.04 47.01 35.35
CA ILE A 261 -16.22 46.23 35.73
C ILE A 261 -16.36 46.21 37.27
N THR A 262 -15.26 46.01 37.98
CA THR A 262 -15.23 45.98 39.45
C THR A 262 -15.62 47.33 40.06
N LEU A 263 -15.05 48.43 39.56
CA LEU A 263 -15.38 49.79 40.02
C LEU A 263 -16.86 50.16 39.82
N ARG A 264 -17.53 49.53 38.85
CA ARG A 264 -18.96 49.76 38.54
C ARG A 264 -19.90 48.81 39.28
N GLY A 265 -19.37 47.83 40.01
CA GLY A 265 -20.17 46.79 40.65
C GLY A 265 -20.83 45.83 39.66
N PHE A 266 -20.31 45.71 38.44
CA PHE A 266 -20.86 44.81 37.40
C PHE A 266 -20.31 43.38 37.48
N VAL A 267 -19.65 43.03 38.58
CA VAL A 267 -19.06 41.70 38.80
C VAL A 267 -20.17 40.65 38.92
N ASN A 268 -20.13 39.64 38.07
CA ASN A 268 -21.03 38.50 38.11
C ASN A 268 -20.27 37.19 37.88
N GLU A 269 -21.01 36.07 37.83
CA GLU A 269 -20.45 34.75 37.53
C GLU A 269 -19.65 34.74 36.20
N LEU A 270 -20.12 35.45 35.17
CA LEU A 270 -19.42 35.53 33.89
C LEU A 270 -18.10 36.30 33.98
N THR A 271 -18.01 37.33 34.84
CA THR A 271 -16.77 38.04 35.12
C THR A 271 -15.73 37.10 35.74
N HIS A 272 -16.09 36.35 36.78
CA HIS A 272 -15.18 35.38 37.41
C HIS A 272 -14.73 34.29 36.42
N TYR A 273 -15.62 33.83 35.53
CA TYR A 273 -15.27 32.89 34.47
C TYR A 273 -14.24 33.46 33.49
N LEU A 274 -14.45 34.71 33.02
CA LEU A 274 -13.52 35.35 32.10
C LEU A 274 -12.17 35.67 32.74
N MET A 275 -12.13 35.95 34.05
CA MET A 275 -10.89 36.09 34.83
C MET A 275 -10.13 34.76 34.91
N LEU A 276 -10.82 33.67 35.26
CA LEU A 276 -10.22 32.34 35.32
C LEU A 276 -9.71 31.90 33.93
N LYS A 277 -10.52 32.14 32.89
CA LYS A 277 -10.18 31.87 31.49
C LYS A 277 -8.93 32.64 31.06
N ASN A 278 -8.82 33.90 31.47
CA ASN A 278 -7.65 34.73 31.22
C ASN A 278 -6.38 34.15 31.87
N LEU A 279 -6.43 33.81 33.16
CA LEU A 279 -5.30 33.21 33.89
C LEU A 279 -4.85 31.88 33.26
N CYS A 280 -5.82 31.02 32.90
CA CYS A 280 -5.56 29.77 32.21
C CYS A 280 -4.91 29.98 30.83
N LYS A 281 -5.32 31.00 30.06
CA LYS A 281 -4.69 31.33 28.76
C LYS A 281 -3.28 31.93 28.91
N GLN A 282 -3.00 32.61 30.02
CA GLN A 282 -1.66 33.07 30.38
C GLN A 282 -0.78 31.93 30.95
N ASN A 283 -1.32 30.71 31.05
CA ASN A 283 -0.69 29.53 31.63
C ASN A 283 -0.29 29.70 33.11
N GLN A 284 -0.96 30.61 33.82
CA GLN A 284 -0.82 30.80 35.28
C GLN A 284 -1.81 29.89 36.01
N LEU A 285 -1.55 28.58 35.95
CA LEU A 285 -2.49 27.57 36.45
C LEU A 285 -2.58 27.54 37.99
N ASP A 286 -1.47 27.78 38.69
CA ASP A 286 -1.47 27.81 40.17
C ASP A 286 -2.29 29.00 40.69
N GLU A 287 -2.17 30.18 40.07
CA GLU A 287 -3.00 31.36 40.40
C GLU A 287 -4.48 31.17 40.04
N ALA A 288 -4.76 30.41 38.98
CA ALA A 288 -6.12 30.06 38.60
C ALA A 288 -6.78 29.09 39.60
N GLU A 289 -6.01 28.13 40.11
CA GLU A 289 -6.47 27.17 41.13
C GLU A 289 -6.71 27.87 42.47
N THR A 290 -5.80 28.72 42.94
CA THR A 290 -6.00 29.50 44.18
C THR A 290 -7.20 30.44 44.05
N PHE A 291 -7.35 31.13 42.92
CA PHE A 291 -8.51 31.98 42.66
C PHE A 291 -9.84 31.19 42.71
N LEU A 292 -9.84 29.93 42.25
CA LEU A 292 -11.02 29.08 42.34
C LEU A 292 -11.33 28.64 43.77
N HIS A 293 -10.30 28.30 44.57
CA HIS A 293 -10.45 28.00 46.00
C HIS A 293 -11.02 29.20 46.77
N ASP A 294 -10.48 30.41 46.55
CA ASP A 294 -10.98 31.64 47.18
C ASP A 294 -12.45 31.94 46.84
N LEU A 295 -12.89 31.60 45.62
CA LEU A 295 -14.30 31.74 45.21
C LEU A 295 -15.22 30.73 45.90
N VAL A 296 -14.75 29.50 46.14
CA VAL A 296 -15.47 28.48 46.90
C VAL A 296 -15.59 28.89 48.37
N ASP A 297 -14.48 29.32 48.98
CA ASP A 297 -14.41 29.71 50.40
C ASP A 297 -15.23 30.97 50.70
N SER A 298 -15.34 31.89 49.73
CA SER A 298 -16.20 33.07 49.84
C SER A 298 -17.70 32.79 49.61
N GLY A 299 -18.09 31.54 49.36
CA GLY A 299 -19.48 31.12 49.21
C GLY A 299 -20.17 31.68 47.96
N LYS A 300 -19.41 32.12 46.96
CA LYS A 300 -19.95 32.68 45.71
C LYS A 300 -20.44 31.55 44.79
N LYS A 301 -21.51 31.82 44.05
CA LYS A 301 -22.10 30.84 43.14
C LYS A 301 -21.14 30.54 41.98
N LEU A 302 -20.78 29.28 41.82
CA LEU A 302 -19.85 28.79 40.80
C LEU A 302 -20.62 28.28 39.59
N SER A 303 -20.09 28.56 38.41
CA SER A 303 -20.58 27.98 37.16
C SER A 303 -19.75 26.76 36.80
N GLY A 304 -20.38 25.67 36.34
CA GLY A 304 -19.67 24.49 35.82
C GLY A 304 -18.75 24.79 34.64
N ARG A 305 -18.96 25.94 33.97
CA ARG A 305 -18.08 26.47 32.92
C ARG A 305 -16.74 27.00 33.44
N MET A 306 -16.59 27.26 34.72
CA MET A 306 -15.28 27.65 35.28
C MET A 306 -14.40 26.41 35.42
N LEU A 307 -14.99 25.34 35.95
CA LEU A 307 -14.34 24.07 36.18
C LEU A 307 -13.95 23.38 34.87
N ASP A 308 -14.80 23.48 33.84
CA ASP A 308 -14.51 22.89 32.53
C ASP A 308 -13.22 23.45 31.87
N PHE A 309 -13.01 24.76 31.97
CA PHE A 309 -11.89 25.45 31.33
C PHE A 309 -10.59 25.18 32.07
N LEU A 310 -10.63 25.18 33.40
CA LEU A 310 -9.46 24.90 34.24
C LEU A 310 -9.03 23.43 34.12
N VAL A 311 -9.98 22.48 34.15
CA VAL A 311 -9.69 21.06 33.91
C VAL A 311 -9.11 20.87 32.50
N GLY A 312 -9.70 21.51 31.49
CA GLY A 312 -9.18 21.52 30.13
C GLY A 312 -7.74 22.06 30.04
N ALA A 313 -7.44 23.17 30.72
CA ALA A 313 -6.12 23.78 30.74
C ALA A 313 -5.07 22.90 31.46
N PHE A 314 -5.41 22.28 32.58
CA PHE A 314 -4.54 21.30 33.24
C PHE A 314 -4.29 20.07 32.37
N CYS A 315 -5.30 19.56 31.66
CA CYS A 315 -5.11 18.45 30.71
C CYS A 315 -4.22 18.83 29.52
N GLN A 316 -4.40 20.03 28.95
CA GLN A 316 -3.59 20.53 27.82
C GLN A 316 -2.13 20.77 28.19
N SER A 317 -1.86 21.14 29.45
CA SER A 317 -0.50 21.24 30.01
C SER A 317 0.10 19.89 30.43
N GLY A 318 -0.63 18.79 30.28
CA GLY A 318 -0.18 17.43 30.62
C GLY A 318 -0.36 17.03 32.09
N ASN A 319 -0.91 17.90 32.93
CA ASN A 319 -1.11 17.71 34.37
C ASN A 319 -2.44 17.00 34.69
N PHE A 320 -2.60 15.77 34.20
CA PHE A 320 -3.84 14.99 34.38
C PHE A 320 -4.15 14.63 35.84
N GLU A 321 -3.15 14.45 36.69
CA GLU A 321 -3.36 14.08 38.09
C GLU A 321 -3.98 15.23 38.89
N ARG A 322 -3.46 16.46 38.71
CA ARG A 322 -4.04 17.67 39.33
C ARG A 322 -5.44 17.94 38.80
N ALA A 323 -5.65 17.81 37.50
CA ALA A 323 -6.97 17.91 36.89
C ALA A 323 -7.98 16.93 37.51
N TRP A 324 -7.59 15.67 37.74
CA TRP A 324 -8.49 14.68 38.34
C TRP A 324 -8.78 14.98 39.81
N LYS A 325 -7.77 15.37 40.61
CA LYS A 325 -7.95 15.80 42.00
C LYS A 325 -8.96 16.95 42.11
N LEU A 326 -8.90 17.89 41.18
CA LEU A 326 -9.85 18.99 41.09
C LEU A 326 -11.28 18.47 40.78
N VAL A 327 -11.42 17.54 39.84
CA VAL A 327 -12.70 16.91 39.51
C VAL A 327 -13.28 16.14 40.71
N GLU A 328 -12.45 15.43 41.47
CA GLU A 328 -12.88 14.71 42.68
C GLU A 328 -13.31 15.66 43.80
N TRP A 329 -12.51 16.69 44.07
CA TRP A 329 -12.85 17.69 45.06
C TRP A 329 -14.20 18.37 44.77
N PHE A 330 -14.46 18.75 43.52
CA PHE A 330 -15.75 19.33 43.14
C PHE A 330 -16.92 18.35 43.10
N ARG A 331 -16.65 17.07 42.81
CA ARG A 331 -17.64 15.99 42.92
C ARG A 331 -18.13 15.89 44.37
N ASP A 332 -17.21 15.92 45.32
CA ASP A 332 -17.50 15.71 46.73
C ASP A 332 -18.20 16.94 47.38
N LEU A 333 -18.11 18.11 46.74
CA LEU A 333 -18.80 19.33 47.16
C LEU A 333 -20.29 19.38 46.73
N GLU A 334 -20.70 18.63 45.70
CA GLU A 334 -22.08 18.60 45.13
C GLU A 334 -22.66 19.97 44.69
N ILE A 335 -21.84 21.01 44.52
CA ILE A 335 -22.29 22.38 44.23
C ILE A 335 -22.76 22.56 42.77
N VAL A 336 -22.28 21.74 41.83
CA VAL A 336 -22.47 21.96 40.38
C VAL A 336 -22.68 20.62 39.63
N SER A 337 -23.48 20.64 38.55
CA SER A 337 -23.59 19.50 37.63
C SER A 337 -22.25 19.18 36.97
N MET A 338 -21.78 17.95 37.15
CA MET A 338 -20.49 17.46 36.65
C MET A 338 -20.54 16.99 35.19
N GLU A 339 -21.71 16.97 34.56
CA GLU A 339 -21.92 16.47 33.19
C GLU A 339 -20.98 17.13 32.18
N TYR A 340 -20.82 18.45 32.25
CA TYR A 340 -19.94 19.22 31.36
C TYR A 340 -18.46 18.93 31.60
N VAL A 341 -18.07 18.78 32.87
CA VAL A 341 -16.68 18.57 33.30
C VAL A 341 -16.21 17.16 32.94
N TYR A 342 -17.05 16.15 33.18
CA TYR A 342 -16.85 14.78 32.71
C TYR A 342 -16.76 14.73 31.18
N GLY A 343 -17.56 15.55 30.50
CA GLY A 343 -17.47 15.74 29.07
C GLY A 343 -16.13 16.30 28.59
N VAL A 344 -15.58 17.33 29.24
CA VAL A 344 -14.26 17.89 28.90
C VAL A 344 -13.15 16.89 29.22
N TRP A 345 -13.18 16.28 30.41
CA TRP A 345 -12.24 15.24 30.81
C TRP A 345 -12.15 14.11 29.79
N THR A 346 -13.31 13.57 29.36
CA THR A 346 -13.37 12.52 28.34
C THR A 346 -12.77 12.99 27.02
N THR A 347 -13.07 14.23 26.59
CA THR A 347 -12.57 14.81 25.35
C THR A 347 -11.04 14.96 25.37
N GLU A 348 -10.50 15.47 26.48
CA GLU A 348 -9.06 15.70 26.63
C GLU A 348 -8.27 14.39 26.76
N LEU A 349 -8.80 13.38 27.45
CA LEU A 349 -8.19 12.04 27.48
C LEU A 349 -8.08 11.44 26.07
N ILE A 350 -9.12 11.58 25.24
CA ILE A 350 -9.12 11.10 23.84
C ILE A 350 -8.08 11.87 23.01
N ARG A 351 -7.99 13.20 23.16
CA ARG A 351 -7.01 14.04 22.45
C ARG A 351 -5.57 13.69 22.83
N ALA A 352 -5.32 13.41 24.10
CA ALA A 352 -4.02 12.99 24.61
C ALA A 352 -3.66 11.52 24.28
N GLY A 353 -4.56 10.78 23.63
CA GLY A 353 -4.33 9.39 23.25
C GLY A 353 -4.48 8.38 24.39
N LYS A 354 -5.01 8.79 25.56
CA LYS A 354 -5.27 7.94 26.72
C LYS A 354 -6.64 7.26 26.62
N LEU A 355 -6.82 6.44 25.58
CA LEU A 355 -8.12 5.84 25.26
C LEU A 355 -8.65 4.89 26.34
N GLU A 356 -7.79 4.06 26.94
CA GLU A 356 -8.21 3.13 28.01
C GLU A 356 -8.78 3.87 29.23
N SER A 357 -8.10 4.92 29.67
CA SER A 357 -8.56 5.74 30.78
C SER A 357 -9.91 6.41 30.46
N ALA A 358 -10.13 6.81 29.21
CA ALA A 358 -11.40 7.39 28.78
C ALA A 358 -12.54 6.36 28.81
N LEU A 359 -12.29 5.14 28.33
CA LEU A 359 -13.29 4.05 28.32
C LEU A 359 -13.61 3.54 29.73
N GLN A 360 -12.58 3.39 30.57
CA GLN A 360 -12.76 3.00 31.96
C GLN A 360 -13.60 4.02 32.72
N PHE A 361 -13.29 5.31 32.56
CA PHE A 361 -14.07 6.40 33.14
C PHE A 361 -15.52 6.42 32.62
N LEU A 362 -15.70 6.21 31.32
CA LEU A 362 -17.02 6.16 30.70
C LEU A 362 -17.85 4.99 31.28
N ASN A 363 -17.25 3.82 31.45
CA ASN A 363 -17.93 2.66 32.03
C ASN A 363 -18.25 2.84 33.53
N SER A 364 -17.34 3.41 34.32
CA SER A 364 -17.61 3.67 35.75
C SER A 364 -18.68 4.75 35.93
N SER A 365 -18.60 5.85 35.19
CA SER A 365 -19.58 6.95 35.27
C SER A 365 -20.98 6.56 34.78
N LYS A 366 -21.07 5.55 33.89
CA LYS A 366 -22.33 4.93 33.45
C LYS A 366 -22.97 4.04 34.50
N LEU A 367 -22.19 3.20 35.19
CA LEU A 367 -22.70 2.32 36.26
C LEU A 367 -23.35 3.11 37.38
N ASP A 368 -22.84 4.30 37.65
CA ASP A 368 -23.38 5.21 38.65
C ASP A 368 -24.59 6.03 38.14
N GLY A 369 -24.93 5.95 36.85
CA GLY A 369 -26.01 6.72 36.22
C GLY A 369 -25.75 8.23 36.11
N ARG A 370 -24.49 8.67 36.27
CA ARG A 370 -24.13 10.09 36.48
C ARG A 370 -23.79 10.85 35.21
N TYR A 371 -23.50 10.15 34.11
CA TYR A 371 -23.03 10.78 32.87
C TYR A 371 -23.47 10.01 31.63
N ILE A 372 -24.13 10.73 30.71
CA ILE A 372 -24.47 10.24 29.37
C ILE A 372 -23.74 11.13 28.36
N PRO A 373 -22.81 10.60 27.55
CA PRO A 373 -22.12 11.38 26.54
C PRO A 373 -23.07 11.94 25.48
N ASP A 374 -22.75 13.10 24.93
CA ASP A 374 -23.46 13.63 23.77
C ASP A 374 -22.96 12.99 22.45
N VAL A 375 -23.72 13.19 21.36
CA VAL A 375 -23.42 12.67 20.01
C VAL A 375 -21.98 12.99 19.60
N PHE A 376 -21.50 14.19 19.92
CA PHE A 376 -20.15 14.63 19.59
C PHE A 376 -19.08 13.75 20.26
N ARG A 377 -19.23 13.46 21.56
CA ARG A 377 -18.27 12.64 22.31
C ARG A 377 -18.31 11.17 21.91
N TYR A 378 -19.50 10.61 21.67
CA TYR A 378 -19.61 9.27 21.07
C TYR A 378 -18.88 9.20 19.73
N ASN A 379 -19.13 10.16 18.83
CA ASN A 379 -18.47 10.22 17.53
C ASN A 379 -16.94 10.32 17.64
N MET A 380 -16.42 11.06 18.63
CA MET A 380 -14.98 11.13 18.90
C MET A 380 -14.40 9.78 19.33
N LEU A 381 -15.05 9.09 20.27
CA LEU A 381 -14.65 7.76 20.74
C LEU A 381 -14.69 6.75 19.59
N ILE A 382 -15.82 6.67 18.88
CA ILE A 382 -16.00 5.77 17.74
C ILE A 382 -14.93 6.01 16.69
N HIS A 383 -14.68 7.27 16.31
CA HIS A 383 -13.67 7.58 15.29
C HIS A 383 -12.24 7.21 15.76
N ARG A 384 -11.92 7.39 17.04
CA ARG A 384 -10.63 6.98 17.61
C ARG A 384 -10.49 5.46 17.61
N LEU A 385 -11.49 4.74 18.10
CA LEU A 385 -11.53 3.27 18.12
C LEU A 385 -11.45 2.67 16.71
N LEU A 386 -12.12 3.29 15.73
CA LEU A 386 -12.03 2.91 14.32
C LEU A 386 -10.60 3.05 13.78
N ARG A 387 -9.84 4.07 14.18
CA ARG A 387 -8.42 4.21 13.77
C ARG A 387 -7.55 3.12 14.37
N GLU A 388 -7.80 2.75 15.63
CA GLU A 388 -7.08 1.67 16.35
C GLU A 388 -7.60 0.26 16.00
N ASN A 389 -8.64 0.16 15.17
CA ASN A 389 -9.24 -1.09 14.70
C ASN A 389 -9.89 -1.94 15.82
N ARG A 390 -10.38 -1.30 16.87
CA ARG A 390 -11.11 -1.91 18.00
C ARG A 390 -12.61 -1.98 17.68
N LEU A 391 -12.99 -2.93 16.84
CA LEU A 391 -14.34 -2.98 16.25
C LEU A 391 -15.44 -3.35 17.24
N GLN A 392 -15.16 -4.22 18.22
CA GLN A 392 -16.16 -4.64 19.21
C GLN A 392 -16.69 -3.44 20.01
N GLU A 393 -15.78 -2.62 20.54
CA GLU A 393 -16.18 -1.44 21.33
C GLU A 393 -16.87 -0.38 20.48
N VAL A 394 -16.58 -0.29 19.18
CA VAL A 394 -17.34 0.57 18.25
C VAL A 394 -18.77 0.07 18.10
N PHE A 395 -18.95 -1.25 17.99
CA PHE A 395 -20.28 -1.85 17.91
C PHE A 395 -21.07 -1.61 19.18
N ASP A 396 -20.45 -1.81 20.34
CA ASP A 396 -21.08 -1.59 21.64
C ASP A 396 -21.54 -0.14 21.78
N LEU A 397 -20.69 0.84 21.43
CA LEU A 397 -21.05 2.27 21.48
C LEU A 397 -22.16 2.65 20.48
N LEU A 398 -22.15 2.12 19.25
CA LEU A 398 -23.22 2.38 18.28
C LEU A 398 -24.55 1.77 18.72
N THR A 399 -24.52 0.58 19.31
CA THR A 399 -25.70 -0.11 19.84
C THR A 399 -26.27 0.66 21.02
N GLU A 400 -25.41 1.12 21.92
CA GLU A 400 -25.79 1.96 23.04
C GLU A 400 -26.45 3.27 22.59
N MET A 401 -25.89 3.95 21.58
CA MET A 401 -26.52 5.15 21.03
C MET A 401 -27.92 4.88 20.45
N MET A 402 -28.13 3.70 19.86
CA MET A 402 -29.44 3.28 19.35
C MET A 402 -30.43 2.97 20.48
N GLU A 403 -30.00 2.23 21.50
CA GLU A 403 -30.82 1.84 22.66
C GLU A 403 -31.24 3.05 23.50
N GLN A 404 -30.35 4.03 23.66
CA GLN A 404 -30.64 5.28 24.39
C GLN A 404 -31.40 6.31 23.55
N HIS A 405 -31.81 5.96 22.32
CA HIS A 405 -32.49 6.87 21.38
C HIS A 405 -31.74 8.19 21.13
N ILE A 406 -30.41 8.16 21.18
CA ILE A 406 -29.58 9.32 20.89
C ILE A 406 -29.66 9.60 19.38
N VAL A 407 -30.15 10.79 19.00
CA VAL A 407 -30.36 11.14 17.59
C VAL A 407 -29.00 11.25 16.89
N PRO A 408 -28.75 10.43 15.86
CA PRO A 408 -27.44 10.39 15.21
C PRO A 408 -27.29 11.53 14.21
N ASP A 409 -26.04 11.95 13.97
CA ASP A 409 -25.72 13.02 13.02
C ASP A 409 -25.01 12.49 11.77
N LYS A 410 -24.68 13.41 10.85
CA LYS A 410 -23.94 13.07 9.61
C LYS A 410 -22.59 12.40 9.89
N VAL A 411 -21.94 12.72 11.03
CA VAL A 411 -20.66 12.14 11.41
C VAL A 411 -20.86 10.71 11.91
N THR A 412 -21.93 10.45 12.67
CA THR A 412 -22.33 9.11 13.10
C THR A 412 -22.61 8.19 11.91
N MET A 413 -23.31 8.68 10.87
CA MET A 413 -23.50 7.94 9.59
C MET A 413 -22.18 7.50 8.95
N HIS A 414 -21.24 8.44 8.81
CA HIS A 414 -19.94 8.13 8.20
C HIS A 414 -19.14 7.15 9.06
N ALA A 415 -19.20 7.30 10.38
CA ALA A 415 -18.53 6.42 11.32
C ALA A 415 -19.11 4.99 11.27
N ALA A 416 -20.44 4.85 11.26
CA ALA A 416 -21.12 3.56 11.08
C ALA A 416 -20.78 2.90 9.73
N THR A 417 -20.76 3.67 8.65
CA THR A 417 -20.33 3.17 7.33
C THR A 417 -18.88 2.67 7.37
N CYS A 418 -17.97 3.42 8.00
CA CYS A 418 -16.58 3.01 8.17
C CYS A 418 -16.43 1.76 9.03
N PHE A 419 -17.22 1.66 10.11
CA PHE A 419 -17.29 0.49 10.97
C PHE A 419 -17.69 -0.75 10.18
N LEU A 420 -18.81 -0.70 9.47
CA LEU A 420 -19.32 -1.82 8.66
C LEU A 420 -18.30 -2.26 7.60
N CYS A 421 -17.64 -1.30 6.94
CA CYS A 421 -16.56 -1.59 5.98
C CYS A 421 -15.37 -2.32 6.63
N LYS A 422 -14.96 -1.93 7.85
CA LYS A 422 -13.86 -2.56 8.58
C LYS A 422 -14.24 -3.92 9.18
N ALA A 423 -15.49 -4.09 9.57
CA ALA A 423 -16.04 -5.36 10.05
C ALA A 423 -16.25 -6.39 8.93
N GLY A 424 -16.07 -5.99 7.67
CA GLY A 424 -16.27 -6.86 6.51
C GLY A 424 -17.73 -6.98 6.06
N MET A 425 -18.63 -6.21 6.66
CA MET A 425 -20.06 -6.14 6.30
C MET A 425 -20.27 -5.15 5.14
N VAL A 426 -19.60 -5.41 4.02
CA VAL A 426 -19.50 -4.46 2.90
C VAL A 426 -20.85 -4.19 2.24
N GLU A 427 -21.71 -5.21 2.13
CA GLU A 427 -23.06 -5.07 1.57
C GLU A 427 -23.97 -4.17 2.41
N VAL A 428 -23.94 -4.32 3.74
CA VAL A 428 -24.69 -3.45 4.66
C VAL A 428 -24.15 -2.02 4.59
N ALA A 429 -22.82 -1.85 4.51
CA ALA A 429 -22.20 -0.55 4.33
C ALA A 429 -22.61 0.12 3.01
N LEU A 430 -22.74 -0.66 1.94
CA LEU A 430 -23.19 -0.19 0.63
C LEU A 430 -24.67 0.21 0.64
N GLU A 431 -25.53 -0.55 1.32
CA GLU A 431 -26.94 -0.21 1.48
C GLU A 431 -27.13 1.08 2.30
N LEU A 432 -26.36 1.23 3.39
CA LEU A 432 -26.32 2.47 4.18
C LEU A 432 -25.74 3.64 3.39
N TYR A 433 -24.75 3.38 2.52
CA TYR A 433 -24.24 4.39 1.60
C TYR A 433 -25.31 4.85 0.60
N ASN A 434 -26.09 3.92 0.04
CA ASN A 434 -27.14 4.24 -0.92
C ASN A 434 -28.32 4.98 -0.29
N SER A 435 -28.62 4.75 0.99
CA SER A 435 -29.66 5.50 1.70
C SER A 435 -29.26 6.93 2.05
N ASN A 436 -27.97 7.29 1.96
CA ASN A 436 -27.51 8.68 2.18
C ASN A 436 -28.26 9.72 1.33
N PHE A 437 -28.70 9.34 0.11
CA PHE A 437 -29.50 10.20 -0.76
C PHE A 437 -30.89 10.48 -0.19
N GLU A 438 -31.51 9.50 0.48
CA GLU A 438 -32.82 9.67 1.15
C GLU A 438 -32.73 10.67 2.31
N PHE A 439 -31.54 10.81 2.91
CA PHE A 439 -31.28 11.67 4.06
C PHE A 439 -30.61 13.01 3.71
N GLY A 440 -30.26 13.25 2.45
CA GLY A 440 -29.52 14.45 2.04
C GLY A 440 -28.12 14.56 2.68
N ILE A 441 -27.47 13.41 2.95
CA ILE A 441 -26.15 13.34 3.57
C ILE A 441 -25.13 13.03 2.48
N SER A 442 -24.12 13.89 2.30
CA SER A 442 -23.03 13.61 1.36
C SER A 442 -21.88 12.87 2.08
N PRO A 443 -21.46 11.68 1.62
CA PRO A 443 -20.35 10.95 2.20
C PRO A 443 -19.06 11.79 2.23
N ASN A 444 -18.33 11.76 3.34
CA ASN A 444 -17.04 12.44 3.42
C ASN A 444 -15.88 11.60 2.82
N THR A 445 -14.71 12.21 2.65
CA THR A 445 -13.49 11.56 2.10
C THR A 445 -13.13 10.27 2.84
N MET A 446 -13.34 10.24 4.16
CA MET A 446 -13.03 9.06 4.97
C MET A 446 -13.96 7.90 4.63
N ALA A 447 -15.27 8.14 4.55
CA ALA A 447 -16.26 7.13 4.19
C ALA A 447 -15.97 6.53 2.79
N TYR A 448 -15.68 7.37 1.80
CA TYR A 448 -15.28 6.88 0.46
C TYR A 448 -14.01 6.03 0.49
N ASN A 449 -12.98 6.45 1.22
CA ASN A 449 -11.74 5.67 1.36
C ASN A 449 -12.00 4.29 1.95
N TYR A 450 -12.80 4.19 3.01
CA TYR A 450 -13.10 2.90 3.63
C TYR A 450 -13.99 2.02 2.75
N LEU A 451 -15.03 2.59 2.15
CA LEU A 451 -15.96 1.86 1.28
C LEU A 451 -15.28 1.32 0.02
N ILE A 452 -14.55 2.17 -0.71
CA ILE A 452 -13.84 1.75 -1.93
C ILE A 452 -12.74 0.74 -1.59
N ASN A 453 -12.02 0.91 -0.48
CA ASN A 453 -11.03 -0.06 -0.05
C ASN A 453 -11.69 -1.40 0.30
N ALA A 454 -12.77 -1.41 1.08
CA ALA A 454 -13.48 -2.62 1.46
C ALA A 454 -14.02 -3.37 0.23
N LEU A 455 -14.69 -2.67 -0.70
CA LEU A 455 -15.16 -3.23 -1.96
C LEU A 455 -14.01 -3.83 -2.80
N CYS A 456 -12.86 -3.14 -2.89
CA CYS A 456 -11.69 -3.65 -3.61
C CYS A 456 -11.05 -4.90 -2.96
N TRP A 457 -11.24 -5.10 -1.65
CA TRP A 457 -10.77 -6.29 -0.94
C TRP A 457 -11.75 -7.45 -1.03
N ASP A 458 -13.05 -7.16 -1.11
CA ASP A 458 -14.12 -8.14 -1.24
C ASP A 458 -14.33 -8.64 -2.68
N GLY A 459 -13.66 -8.00 -3.65
CA GLY A 459 -13.76 -8.34 -5.08
C GLY A 459 -14.83 -7.57 -5.84
N GLY A 460 -15.56 -6.68 -5.15
CA GLY A 460 -16.51 -5.71 -5.71
C GLY A 460 -15.84 -4.50 -6.39
N THR A 461 -14.70 -4.68 -7.07
CA THR A 461 -13.93 -3.58 -7.69
C THR A 461 -14.71 -2.84 -8.78
N ASP A 462 -15.65 -3.50 -9.45
CA ASP A 462 -16.54 -2.85 -10.42
C ASP A 462 -17.52 -1.89 -9.74
N GLU A 463 -18.00 -2.25 -8.55
CA GLU A 463 -18.87 -1.41 -7.74
C GLU A 463 -18.10 -0.21 -7.20
N ALA A 464 -16.89 -0.45 -6.67
CA ALA A 464 -16.00 0.60 -6.23
C ALA A 464 -15.71 1.62 -7.35
N TYR A 465 -15.54 1.14 -8.58
CA TYR A 465 -15.38 1.97 -9.77
C TYR A 465 -16.64 2.80 -10.08
N ARG A 466 -17.85 2.20 -10.04
CA ARG A 466 -19.11 2.94 -10.24
C ARG A 466 -19.29 4.03 -9.20
N ILE A 467 -19.03 3.73 -7.92
CA ILE A 467 -19.17 4.68 -6.81
C ILE A 467 -18.22 5.87 -7.00
N LEU A 468 -16.95 5.61 -7.34
CA LEU A 468 -15.99 6.68 -7.58
C LEU A 468 -16.40 7.54 -8.78
N LYS A 469 -16.78 6.92 -9.90
CA LYS A 469 -17.22 7.63 -11.11
C LYS A 469 -18.47 8.50 -10.83
N ARG A 470 -19.45 7.95 -10.12
CA ARG A 470 -20.66 8.67 -9.69
C ARG A 470 -20.31 9.90 -8.83
N SER A 471 -19.45 9.73 -7.83
CA SER A 471 -19.07 10.85 -6.95
C SER A 471 -18.47 12.03 -7.72
N ILE A 472 -17.66 11.75 -8.73
CA ILE A 472 -17.00 12.80 -9.52
C ILE A 472 -17.96 13.42 -10.54
N HIS A 473 -18.93 12.66 -11.08
CA HIS A 473 -20.05 13.20 -11.86
C HIS A 473 -20.91 14.15 -11.03
N GLU A 474 -21.14 13.84 -9.75
CA GLU A 474 -21.84 14.69 -8.79
C GLU A 474 -20.99 15.88 -8.31
N GLY A 475 -19.79 16.08 -8.86
CA GLY A 475 -18.91 17.22 -8.57
C GLY A 475 -17.97 17.03 -7.38
N TYR A 476 -17.97 15.87 -6.74
CA TYR A 476 -17.14 15.58 -5.56
C TYR A 476 -15.96 14.67 -5.90
N PHE A 477 -14.72 15.09 -5.61
CA PHE A 477 -13.53 14.26 -5.78
C PHE A 477 -13.10 13.66 -4.43
N PRO A 478 -13.19 12.33 -4.21
CA PRO A 478 -12.89 11.70 -2.92
C PRO A 478 -11.42 11.76 -2.47
N GLY A 479 -10.51 12.26 -3.31
CA GLY A 479 -9.11 12.51 -2.96
C GLY A 479 -8.13 11.47 -3.51
N LYS A 480 -6.83 11.84 -3.53
CA LYS A 480 -5.74 11.07 -4.15
C LYS A 480 -5.60 9.64 -3.59
N LYS A 481 -5.83 9.45 -2.29
CA LYS A 481 -5.73 8.15 -1.62
C LYS A 481 -6.79 7.17 -2.13
N THR A 482 -8.03 7.63 -2.28
CA THR A 482 -9.15 6.82 -2.77
C THR A 482 -8.88 6.33 -4.19
N PHE A 483 -8.38 7.25 -5.04
CA PHE A 483 -7.98 6.94 -6.40
C PHE A 483 -6.88 5.88 -6.46
N SER A 484 -5.81 6.04 -5.68
CA SER A 484 -4.67 5.11 -5.68
C SER A 484 -5.06 3.69 -5.21
N ILE A 485 -6.01 3.58 -4.27
CA ILE A 485 -6.56 2.30 -3.80
C ILE A 485 -7.27 1.59 -4.96
N LEU A 486 -8.22 2.27 -5.62
CA LEU A 486 -8.97 1.67 -6.74
C LEU A 486 -8.04 1.35 -7.91
N ALA A 487 -7.14 2.26 -8.28
CA ALA A 487 -6.18 2.04 -9.35
C ALA A 487 -5.28 0.83 -9.10
N SER A 488 -4.80 0.66 -7.86
CA SER A 488 -4.03 -0.52 -7.47
C SER A 488 -4.86 -1.80 -7.58
N ALA A 489 -6.15 -1.76 -7.23
CA ALA A 489 -7.06 -2.89 -7.35
C ALA A 489 -7.35 -3.25 -8.81
N LEU A 490 -7.67 -2.27 -9.66
CA LEU A 490 -7.91 -2.46 -11.10
C LEU A 490 -6.69 -3.06 -11.82
N CYS A 491 -5.49 -2.57 -11.52
CA CYS A 491 -4.25 -3.12 -12.05
C CYS A 491 -3.99 -4.56 -11.58
N ARG A 492 -4.31 -4.88 -10.32
CA ARG A 492 -4.18 -6.23 -9.75
C ARG A 492 -5.15 -7.22 -10.38
N GLU A 493 -6.37 -6.78 -10.68
CA GLU A 493 -7.42 -7.61 -11.32
C GLU A 493 -7.33 -7.65 -12.85
N GLY A 494 -6.42 -6.88 -13.45
CA GLY A 494 -6.27 -6.82 -14.91
C GLY A 494 -7.39 -6.06 -15.63
N LYS A 495 -8.18 -5.24 -14.92
CA LYS A 495 -9.25 -4.39 -15.47
C LYS A 495 -8.66 -3.09 -16.06
N LEU A 496 -7.79 -3.25 -17.05
CA LEU A 496 -6.94 -2.17 -17.58
C LEU A 496 -7.71 -1.09 -18.34
N ASP A 497 -8.81 -1.41 -19.00
CA ASP A 497 -9.62 -0.42 -19.72
C ASP A 497 -10.33 0.54 -18.78
N LYS A 498 -10.87 0.03 -17.66
CA LYS A 498 -11.43 0.86 -16.60
C LYS A 498 -10.38 1.75 -15.95
N MET A 499 -9.15 1.25 -15.80
CA MET A 499 -8.03 2.05 -15.32
C MET A 499 -7.65 3.16 -16.31
N LYS A 500 -7.63 2.87 -17.62
CA LYS A 500 -7.38 3.86 -18.68
C LYS A 500 -8.42 4.98 -18.64
N GLU A 501 -9.71 4.62 -18.59
CA GLU A 501 -10.81 5.59 -18.46
C GLU A 501 -10.67 6.44 -17.19
N LEU A 502 -10.34 5.80 -16.07
CA LEU A 502 -10.16 6.47 -14.78
C LEU A 502 -9.00 7.48 -14.81
N VAL A 503 -7.89 7.14 -15.48
CA VAL A 503 -6.74 8.03 -15.66
C VAL A 503 -7.07 9.21 -16.55
N ILE A 504 -7.73 8.99 -17.70
CA ILE A 504 -8.17 10.06 -18.60
C ILE A 504 -9.05 11.06 -17.85
N PHE A 505 -10.03 10.53 -17.10
CA PHE A 505 -10.95 11.34 -16.34
C PHE A 505 -10.27 12.11 -15.19
N ALA A 506 -9.19 11.55 -14.60
CA ALA A 506 -8.39 12.27 -13.62
C ALA A 506 -7.56 13.40 -14.24
N LEU A 507 -7.01 13.18 -15.44
CA LEU A 507 -6.26 14.17 -16.22
C LEU A 507 -7.17 15.36 -16.61
N GLU A 508 -8.38 15.09 -17.10
CA GLU A 508 -9.38 16.13 -17.45
C GLU A 508 -9.74 17.04 -16.27
N ARG A 509 -9.67 16.54 -15.04
CA ARG A 509 -9.99 17.27 -13.82
C ARG A 509 -8.76 17.84 -13.10
N ASN A 510 -7.60 17.87 -13.76
CA ASN A 510 -6.31 18.31 -13.18
C ASN A 510 -5.92 17.58 -11.88
N CYS A 511 -6.42 16.35 -11.68
CA CYS A 511 -6.16 15.55 -10.50
C CYS A 511 -5.07 14.52 -10.80
N MET A 512 -3.79 14.87 -10.57
CA MET A 512 -2.70 13.94 -10.84
C MET A 512 -2.69 12.75 -9.86
N PRO A 513 -2.83 11.50 -10.34
CA PRO A 513 -2.51 10.29 -9.58
C PRO A 513 -1.05 10.33 -9.11
N SER A 514 -0.71 9.54 -8.09
CA SER A 514 0.69 9.42 -7.66
C SER A 514 1.54 8.72 -8.73
N ASP A 515 2.83 9.05 -8.81
CA ASP A 515 3.80 8.42 -9.72
C ASP A 515 3.79 6.88 -9.58
N SER A 516 3.68 6.40 -8.34
CA SER A 516 3.56 4.96 -8.03
C SER A 516 2.31 4.29 -8.59
N THR A 517 1.26 5.06 -8.89
CA THR A 517 0.02 4.56 -9.50
C THR A 517 0.22 4.34 -11.00
N TYR A 518 0.92 5.25 -11.67
CA TYR A 518 1.26 5.14 -13.08
C TYR A 518 2.25 4.00 -13.35
N ASP A 519 3.29 3.87 -12.54
CA ASP A 519 4.26 2.77 -12.64
C ASP A 519 3.58 1.39 -12.54
N LYS A 520 2.64 1.24 -11.59
CA LYS A 520 1.84 0.02 -11.45
C LYS A 520 0.98 -0.23 -12.67
N PHE A 521 0.41 0.82 -13.27
CA PHE A 521 -0.43 0.69 -14.45
C PHE A 521 0.39 0.27 -15.68
N ILE A 522 1.54 0.90 -15.93
CA ILE A 522 2.46 0.51 -17.00
C ILE A 522 2.94 -0.93 -16.79
N THR A 523 3.32 -1.28 -15.56
CA THR A 523 3.71 -2.65 -15.20
C THR A 523 2.59 -3.65 -15.50
N ALA A 524 1.34 -3.31 -15.20
CA ALA A 524 0.19 -4.16 -15.47
C ALA A 524 -0.09 -4.29 -16.97
N LEU A 525 0.04 -3.21 -17.75
CA LEU A 525 -0.09 -3.21 -19.21
C LEU A 525 0.99 -4.08 -19.88
N CYS A 526 2.25 -3.98 -19.45
CA CYS A 526 3.33 -4.83 -19.95
C CYS A 526 3.07 -6.32 -19.67
N ARG A 527 2.58 -6.66 -18.48
CA ARG A 527 2.23 -8.04 -18.11
C ARG A 527 1.05 -8.58 -18.93
N ALA A 528 0.11 -7.72 -19.31
CA ALA A 528 -1.03 -8.05 -20.17
C ALA A 528 -0.69 -8.05 -21.67
N ARG A 529 0.59 -7.89 -22.05
CA ARG A 529 1.06 -7.76 -23.45
C ARG A 529 0.48 -6.55 -24.21
N ARG A 530 -0.05 -5.55 -23.50
CA ARG A 530 -0.51 -4.27 -24.05
C ARG A 530 0.60 -3.22 -23.95
N VAL A 531 1.78 -3.55 -24.47
CA VAL A 531 3.01 -2.76 -24.26
C VAL A 531 2.91 -1.38 -24.92
N GLU A 532 2.24 -1.27 -26.06
CA GLU A 532 2.02 0.00 -26.78
C GLU A 532 1.17 1.00 -25.96
N ASP A 533 0.09 0.54 -25.31
CA ASP A 533 -0.70 1.37 -24.39
C ASP A 533 0.17 1.86 -23.22
N GLY A 534 1.06 0.99 -22.70
CA GLY A 534 2.01 1.35 -21.64
C GLY A 534 3.03 2.41 -22.08
N TYR A 535 3.50 2.33 -23.32
CA TYR A 535 4.44 3.29 -23.90
C TYR A 535 3.81 4.67 -24.15
N LEU A 536 2.54 4.71 -24.57
CA LEU A 536 1.81 5.97 -24.73
C LEU A 536 1.69 6.71 -23.39
N ILE A 537 1.31 5.99 -22.33
CA ILE A 537 1.19 6.57 -20.99
C ILE A 537 2.56 7.05 -20.48
N HIS A 538 3.61 6.25 -20.67
CA HIS A 538 4.98 6.62 -20.32
C HIS A 538 5.43 7.91 -21.03
N SER A 539 5.11 8.04 -22.32
CA SER A 539 5.42 9.23 -23.12
C SER A 539 4.70 10.47 -22.60
N GLU A 540 3.41 10.38 -22.24
CA GLU A 540 2.66 11.49 -21.65
C GLU A 540 3.20 11.88 -20.26
N LEU A 541 3.64 10.93 -19.44
CA LEU A 541 4.27 11.22 -18.14
C LEU A 541 5.60 11.98 -18.30
N ASN A 542 6.40 11.61 -19.30
CA ASN A 542 7.63 12.31 -19.63
C ASN A 542 7.38 13.75 -20.08
N ARG A 543 6.30 14.03 -20.81
CA ARG A 543 5.93 15.42 -21.21
C ARG A 543 5.63 16.29 -20.00
N ILE A 544 5.16 15.68 -18.91
CA ILE A 544 4.86 16.34 -17.63
C ILE A 544 6.09 16.32 -16.68
N ASN A 545 7.28 15.90 -17.17
CA ASN A 545 8.51 15.75 -16.37
C ASN A 545 8.38 14.79 -15.17
N VAL A 546 7.46 13.83 -15.21
CA VAL A 546 7.37 12.77 -14.20
C VAL A 546 8.39 11.69 -14.54
N VAL A 547 9.36 11.46 -13.64
CA VAL A 547 10.42 10.47 -13.85
C VAL A 547 9.90 9.06 -13.57
N ALA A 548 9.72 8.27 -14.63
CA ALA A 548 9.38 6.85 -14.49
C ALA A 548 10.49 6.09 -13.75
N THR A 549 10.13 5.09 -12.95
CA THR A 549 11.14 4.31 -12.23
C THR A 549 11.92 3.38 -13.15
N ARG A 550 13.15 3.03 -12.76
CA ARG A 550 13.98 2.00 -13.44
C ARG A 550 13.18 0.74 -13.78
N SER A 551 12.37 0.25 -12.84
CA SER A 551 11.58 -0.97 -13.02
C SER A 551 10.61 -0.86 -14.20
N THR A 552 10.01 0.32 -14.39
CA THR A 552 9.11 0.63 -15.50
C THR A 552 9.84 0.54 -16.84
N TYR A 553 11.03 1.15 -16.97
CA TYR A 553 11.86 1.04 -18.18
C TYR A 553 12.22 -0.42 -18.50
N VAL A 554 12.70 -1.18 -17.51
CA VAL A 554 13.09 -2.59 -17.72
C VAL A 554 11.91 -3.43 -18.24
N LEU A 555 10.71 -3.21 -17.70
CA LEU A 555 9.51 -3.94 -18.12
C LEU A 555 9.02 -3.53 -19.51
N LEU A 556 9.08 -2.24 -19.85
CA LEU A 556 8.75 -1.75 -21.20
C LEU A 556 9.74 -2.31 -22.22
N ILE A 557 11.04 -2.24 -21.94
CA ILE A 557 12.11 -2.79 -22.79
C ILE A 557 11.90 -4.29 -23.02
N ASP A 558 11.69 -5.08 -21.96
CA ASP A 558 11.41 -6.52 -22.07
C ASP A 558 10.11 -6.80 -22.86
N GLY A 559 9.08 -5.98 -22.65
CA GLY A 559 7.82 -6.06 -23.39
C GLY A 559 7.98 -5.84 -24.89
N PHE A 560 8.75 -4.82 -25.29
CA PHE A 560 9.00 -4.53 -26.70
C PHE A 560 9.95 -5.54 -27.36
N ILE A 561 10.94 -6.04 -26.62
CA ILE A 561 11.81 -7.15 -27.09
C ILE A 561 10.96 -8.39 -27.41
N LYS A 562 10.02 -8.77 -26.54
CA LYS A 562 9.12 -9.91 -26.79
C LYS A 562 8.16 -9.67 -27.94
N SER A 563 7.89 -8.42 -28.28
CA SER A 563 7.03 -8.02 -29.40
C SER A 563 7.81 -7.85 -30.71
N GLY A 564 9.13 -8.10 -30.73
CA GLY A 564 9.99 -7.93 -31.90
C GLY A 564 10.28 -6.48 -32.28
N ARG A 565 9.89 -5.51 -31.44
CA ARG A 565 10.05 -4.06 -31.66
C ARG A 565 11.31 -3.55 -30.98
N GLY A 566 12.46 -4.05 -31.45
CA GLY A 566 13.77 -3.67 -30.92
C GLY A 566 14.08 -2.17 -31.07
N ASP A 567 13.49 -1.51 -32.07
CA ASP A 567 13.60 -0.07 -32.34
C ASP A 567 13.09 0.81 -31.20
N ILE A 568 11.93 0.46 -30.63
CA ILE A 568 11.37 1.17 -29.46
C ILE A 568 12.17 0.82 -28.20
N ALA A 569 12.54 -0.45 -28.04
CA ALA A 569 13.34 -0.89 -26.91
C ALA A 569 14.71 -0.18 -26.83
N ALA A 570 15.34 0.07 -27.99
CA ALA A 570 16.58 0.84 -28.11
C ALA A 570 16.42 2.30 -27.68
N ARG A 571 15.35 2.97 -28.13
CA ARG A 571 15.04 4.35 -27.72
C ARG A 571 14.79 4.46 -26.21
N LEU A 572 14.00 3.54 -25.64
CA LEU A 572 13.75 3.48 -24.21
C LEU A 572 15.02 3.24 -23.38
N LEU A 573 15.99 2.50 -23.92
CA LEU A 573 17.27 2.25 -23.27
C LEU A 573 18.14 3.52 -23.19
N ILE A 574 18.12 4.34 -24.25
CA ILE A 574 18.80 5.64 -24.28
C ILE A 574 18.11 6.63 -23.34
N GLU A 575 16.79 6.72 -23.40
CA GLU A 575 16.01 7.57 -22.51
C GLU A 575 16.24 7.21 -21.03
N MET A 576 16.36 5.91 -20.72
CA MET A 576 16.71 5.42 -19.39
C MET A 576 18.08 5.96 -18.93
N LEU A 577 19.08 6.02 -19.82
CA LEU A 577 20.41 6.58 -19.54
C LEU A 577 20.35 8.09 -19.32
N GLU A 578 19.65 8.83 -20.18
CA GLU A 578 19.48 10.29 -20.09
C GLU A 578 18.83 10.72 -18.76
N LYS A 579 17.87 9.93 -18.26
CA LYS A 579 17.23 10.14 -16.96
C LYS A 579 18.07 9.68 -15.76
N GLY A 580 19.31 9.23 -15.99
CA GLY A 580 20.27 8.85 -14.94
C GLY A 580 20.12 7.42 -14.41
N HIS A 581 19.37 6.54 -15.10
CA HIS A 581 19.27 5.13 -14.71
C HIS A 581 20.26 4.27 -15.49
N ASN A 582 21.11 3.50 -14.79
CA ASN A 582 22.18 2.71 -15.43
C ASN A 582 21.72 1.30 -15.87
N PRO A 583 21.52 0.98 -17.16
CA PRO A 583 21.08 -0.34 -17.60
C PRO A 583 22.15 -1.41 -17.36
N ARG A 584 21.78 -2.65 -17.03
CA ARG A 584 22.79 -3.73 -16.90
C ARG A 584 23.16 -4.28 -18.27
N ARG A 585 24.28 -5.01 -18.32
CA ARG A 585 24.78 -5.71 -19.54
C ARG A 585 23.73 -6.65 -20.14
N SER A 586 22.80 -7.18 -19.34
CA SER A 586 21.70 -8.01 -19.82
C SER A 586 20.71 -7.24 -20.69
N GLU A 587 20.31 -6.04 -20.28
CA GLU A 587 19.36 -5.19 -20.99
C GLU A 587 19.93 -4.80 -22.36
N PHE A 588 21.18 -4.33 -22.40
CA PHE A 588 21.90 -4.08 -23.67
C PHE A 588 21.94 -5.32 -24.55
N ARG A 589 22.31 -6.49 -23.98
CA ARG A 589 22.36 -7.75 -24.73
C ARG A 589 21.02 -8.11 -25.36
N TYR A 590 19.92 -7.99 -24.61
CA TYR A 590 18.60 -8.39 -25.11
C TYR A 590 18.05 -7.42 -26.16
N VAL A 591 18.24 -6.10 -25.96
CA VAL A 591 17.88 -5.07 -26.95
C VAL A 591 18.66 -5.28 -28.25
N ILE A 592 19.98 -5.41 -28.16
CA ILE A 592 20.85 -5.58 -29.33
C ILE A 592 20.53 -6.89 -30.06
N ARG A 593 20.29 -8.00 -29.33
CA ARG A 593 19.87 -9.25 -29.97
C ARG A 593 18.57 -9.06 -30.76
N CYS A 594 17.58 -8.38 -30.17
CA CYS A 594 16.32 -8.11 -30.84
C CYS A 594 16.52 -7.25 -32.09
N LEU A 595 17.37 -6.22 -32.05
CA LEU A 595 17.72 -5.39 -33.21
C LEU A 595 18.37 -6.21 -34.34
N ILE A 596 19.23 -7.17 -33.99
CA ILE A 596 19.88 -8.10 -34.92
C ILE A 596 18.91 -9.18 -35.43
N GLU A 597 17.68 -9.26 -34.92
CA GLU A 597 16.66 -10.18 -35.46
C GLU A 597 15.66 -9.44 -36.39
N MET A 598 15.77 -8.10 -36.51
CA MET A 598 14.90 -7.27 -37.37
C MET A 598 15.41 -7.17 -38.81
N GLU A 599 14.57 -6.75 -39.78
CA GLU A 599 14.97 -6.64 -41.20
C GLU A 599 16.03 -5.55 -41.47
N ASN A 600 16.17 -4.54 -40.61
CA ASN A 600 17.10 -3.41 -40.76
C ASN A 600 18.14 -3.35 -39.63
N MET A 601 18.88 -4.44 -39.47
CA MET A 601 19.76 -4.70 -38.32
C MET A 601 20.90 -3.69 -38.17
N GLU A 602 21.63 -3.42 -39.25
CA GLU A 602 22.92 -2.70 -39.19
C GLU A 602 22.72 -1.22 -38.86
N LYS A 603 21.77 -0.57 -39.54
CA LYS A 603 21.46 0.85 -39.31
C LYS A 603 20.99 1.11 -37.89
N GLN A 604 20.10 0.27 -37.36
CA GLN A 604 19.57 0.45 -36.00
C GLN A 604 20.60 0.12 -34.92
N PHE A 605 21.48 -0.86 -35.19
CA PHE A 605 22.57 -1.21 -34.30
C PHE A 605 23.60 -0.07 -34.16
N PHE A 606 24.07 0.50 -35.29
CA PHE A 606 25.01 1.62 -35.25
C PHE A 606 24.38 2.92 -34.73
N ASN A 607 23.11 3.17 -35.04
CA ASN A 607 22.37 4.30 -34.46
C ASN A 607 22.31 4.20 -32.93
N LEU A 608 22.07 3.01 -32.36
CA LEU A 608 22.10 2.82 -30.91
C LEU A 608 23.50 3.05 -30.32
N LEU A 609 24.56 2.64 -31.03
CA LEU A 609 25.93 2.90 -30.61
C LEU A 609 26.24 4.41 -30.63
N GLU A 610 25.90 5.12 -31.70
CA GLU A 610 26.08 6.57 -31.81
C GLU A 610 25.32 7.32 -30.72
N LEU A 611 24.05 6.95 -30.47
CA LEU A 611 23.25 7.52 -29.40
C LEU A 611 23.90 7.30 -28.03
N GLN A 612 24.40 6.10 -27.73
CA GLN A 612 25.07 5.84 -26.46
C GLN A 612 26.39 6.61 -26.30
N LEU A 613 27.16 6.75 -27.38
CA LEU A 613 28.38 7.57 -27.40
C LEU A 613 28.09 9.06 -27.24
N SER A 614 26.88 9.52 -27.59
CA SER A 614 26.45 10.91 -27.33
C SER A 614 26.06 11.13 -25.86
N CYS A 615 25.57 10.10 -25.16
CA CYS A 615 25.13 10.20 -23.77
C CYS A 615 26.26 10.04 -22.74
N GLN A 616 27.39 9.42 -23.09
CA GLN A 616 28.50 9.10 -22.17
C GLN A 616 29.85 9.28 -22.85
N GLU A 617 30.90 9.59 -22.07
CA GLU A 617 32.25 9.63 -22.62
C GLU A 617 32.64 8.28 -23.24
N PRO A 618 33.23 8.29 -24.45
CA PRO A 618 33.58 7.08 -25.18
C PRO A 618 34.62 6.27 -24.39
N ASN A 619 34.16 5.20 -23.74
CA ASN A 619 34.99 4.30 -22.94
C ASN A 619 35.03 2.89 -23.53
N THR A 620 36.05 2.12 -23.18
CA THR A 620 36.22 0.73 -23.67
C THR A 620 35.05 -0.19 -23.29
N GLU A 621 34.33 0.09 -22.20
CA GLU A 621 33.23 -0.76 -21.74
C GLU A 621 31.98 -0.65 -22.63
N VAL A 622 31.68 0.54 -23.15
CA VAL A 622 30.58 0.76 -24.12
C VAL A 622 30.81 -0.10 -25.36
N TYR A 623 31.97 0.02 -26.03
CA TYR A 623 32.29 -0.79 -27.21
C TYR A 623 32.27 -2.29 -26.90
N ASN A 624 32.79 -2.70 -25.73
CA ASN A 624 32.79 -4.11 -25.33
C ASN A 624 31.37 -4.69 -25.19
N ASN A 625 30.40 -3.93 -24.73
CA ASN A 625 29.01 -4.40 -24.63
C ASN A 625 28.41 -4.68 -26.01
N PHE A 626 28.66 -3.82 -27.00
CA PHE A 626 28.20 -4.03 -28.39
C PHE A 626 28.94 -5.19 -29.07
N ILE A 627 30.27 -5.27 -28.93
CA ILE A 627 31.07 -6.39 -29.47
C ILE A 627 30.58 -7.71 -28.87
N TYR A 628 30.36 -7.77 -27.55
CA TYR A 628 29.84 -8.96 -26.88
C TYR A 628 28.45 -9.35 -27.39
N ALA A 629 27.55 -8.38 -27.55
CA ALA A 629 26.20 -8.64 -27.99
C ALA A 629 26.16 -9.14 -29.44
N ALA A 630 26.92 -8.52 -30.36
CA ALA A 630 27.07 -8.96 -31.75
C ALA A 630 27.73 -10.35 -31.84
N ALA A 631 28.78 -10.59 -31.05
CA ALA A 631 29.45 -11.90 -30.97
C ALA A 631 28.50 -13.02 -30.53
N ARG A 632 27.59 -12.75 -29.58
CA ARG A 632 26.57 -13.73 -29.14
C ARG A 632 25.43 -13.91 -30.14
N ALA A 633 25.15 -12.90 -30.96
CA ALA A 633 24.19 -12.98 -32.06
C ALA A 633 24.76 -13.68 -33.31
N LYS A 634 25.99 -14.20 -33.26
CA LYS A 634 26.71 -14.83 -34.39
C LYS A 634 26.85 -13.90 -35.61
N LYS A 635 27.04 -12.60 -35.38
CA LYS A 635 27.30 -11.58 -36.41
C LYS A 635 28.71 -11.00 -36.23
N PRO A 636 29.75 -11.70 -36.72
CA PRO A 636 31.14 -11.30 -36.49
C PRO A 636 31.54 -10.04 -37.29
N GLU A 637 30.87 -9.75 -38.41
CA GLU A 637 31.13 -8.56 -39.23
C GLU A 637 30.85 -7.28 -38.43
N LEU A 638 29.67 -7.20 -37.81
CA LEU A 638 29.27 -6.08 -36.94
C LEU A 638 30.19 -5.97 -35.72
N ALA A 639 30.56 -7.10 -35.10
CA ALA A 639 31.48 -7.09 -33.97
C ALA A 639 32.86 -6.53 -34.37
N ASN A 640 33.35 -6.87 -35.56
CA ASN A 640 34.61 -6.35 -36.08
C ASN A 640 34.52 -4.87 -36.43
N GLU A 641 33.43 -4.42 -37.04
CA GLU A 641 33.23 -3.00 -37.38
C GLU A 641 33.22 -2.12 -36.12
N VAL A 642 32.52 -2.51 -35.07
CA VAL A 642 32.56 -1.80 -33.77
C VAL A 642 33.97 -1.79 -33.18
N TYR A 643 34.71 -2.89 -33.31
CA TYR A 643 36.10 -2.97 -32.87
C TYR A 643 37.02 -2.03 -33.67
N GLN A 644 36.81 -1.90 -34.98
CA GLN A 644 37.53 -0.93 -35.82
C GLN A 644 37.13 0.52 -35.50
N MET A 645 35.85 0.79 -35.22
CA MET A 645 35.39 2.10 -34.76
C MET A 645 36.06 2.50 -33.46
N MET A 646 36.20 1.57 -32.51
CA MET A 646 36.93 1.79 -31.25
C MET A 646 38.37 2.26 -31.51
N LEU A 647 39.08 1.61 -32.44
CA LEU A 647 40.44 1.98 -32.84
C LEU A 647 40.50 3.36 -33.54
N ARG A 648 39.56 3.62 -34.46
CA ARG A 648 39.46 4.91 -35.19
C ARG A 648 39.20 6.08 -34.25
N ASN A 649 38.45 5.86 -33.18
CA ASN A 649 38.16 6.85 -32.15
C ASN A 649 39.29 7.00 -31.11
N GLY A 650 40.47 6.40 -31.35
CA GLY A 650 41.65 6.55 -30.50
C GLY A 650 41.62 5.76 -29.19
N ILE A 651 40.63 4.88 -29.00
CA ILE A 651 40.49 4.10 -27.76
C ILE A 651 41.23 2.77 -27.93
N GLN A 652 42.21 2.52 -27.06
CA GLN A 652 42.98 1.28 -27.10
C GLN A 652 42.16 0.08 -26.63
N PRO A 653 42.02 -1.00 -27.45
CA PRO A 653 41.35 -2.24 -27.06
C PRO A 653 41.97 -2.84 -25.81
N ASN A 654 41.17 -3.32 -24.87
CA ASN A 654 41.70 -4.05 -23.72
C ASN A 654 41.63 -5.57 -23.95
N LEU A 655 42.25 -6.35 -23.06
CA LEU A 655 42.24 -7.82 -23.18
C LEU A 655 40.82 -8.40 -23.29
N SER A 656 39.82 -7.73 -22.69
CA SER A 656 38.43 -8.14 -22.80
C SER A 656 37.88 -7.88 -24.20
N SER A 657 38.16 -6.73 -24.82
CA SER A 657 37.78 -6.40 -26.20
C SER A 657 38.27 -7.47 -27.18
N ASP A 658 39.56 -7.83 -27.05
CA ASP A 658 40.22 -8.85 -27.90
C ASP A 658 39.55 -10.22 -27.76
N ILE A 659 39.27 -10.63 -26.51
CA ILE A 659 38.59 -11.91 -26.21
C ILE A 659 37.16 -11.92 -26.76
N LEU A 660 36.44 -10.80 -26.70
CA LEU A 660 35.06 -10.70 -27.15
C LEU A 660 34.96 -10.83 -28.67
N LEU A 661 35.82 -10.15 -29.43
CA LEU A 661 35.85 -10.27 -30.88
C LEU A 661 36.25 -11.68 -31.31
N LEU A 662 37.27 -12.26 -30.67
CA LEU A 662 37.71 -13.63 -30.92
C LEU A 662 36.60 -14.66 -30.66
N ARG A 663 35.82 -14.48 -29.58
CA ARG A 663 34.62 -15.29 -29.32
C ARG A 663 33.58 -15.10 -30.42
N GLY A 664 33.41 -13.89 -30.95
CA GLY A 664 32.51 -13.61 -32.07
C GLY A 664 32.86 -14.43 -33.31
N TYR A 665 34.12 -14.43 -33.73
CA TYR A 665 34.57 -15.26 -34.87
C TYR A 665 34.40 -16.76 -34.60
N LEU A 666 34.76 -17.24 -33.40
CA LEU A 666 34.67 -18.65 -33.04
C LEU A 666 33.22 -19.16 -32.91
N TYR A 667 32.30 -18.36 -32.36
CA TYR A 667 30.87 -18.73 -32.27
C TYR A 667 30.15 -18.72 -33.62
N SER A 668 30.71 -18.01 -34.60
CA SER A 668 30.18 -17.89 -35.96
C SER A 668 30.88 -18.82 -36.95
N GLU A 669 31.72 -19.75 -36.45
CA GLU A 669 32.47 -20.74 -37.24
C GLU A 669 33.45 -20.15 -38.28
N ARG A 670 33.73 -18.84 -38.22
CA ARG A 670 34.72 -18.14 -39.06
C ARG A 670 36.14 -18.31 -38.51
N ILE A 671 36.66 -19.53 -38.62
CA ILE A 671 37.94 -19.93 -38.01
C ILE A 671 39.13 -19.23 -38.64
N SER A 672 39.13 -19.01 -39.96
CA SER A 672 40.23 -18.35 -40.67
C SER A 672 40.47 -16.93 -40.13
N ASP A 673 39.39 -16.16 -39.97
CA ASP A 673 39.45 -14.81 -39.43
C ASP A 673 39.89 -14.80 -37.96
N ALA A 674 39.43 -15.80 -37.18
CA ALA A 674 39.89 -15.97 -35.80
C ALA A 674 41.40 -16.23 -35.71
N LEU A 675 41.96 -17.05 -36.62
CA LEU A 675 43.39 -17.36 -36.65
C LEU A 675 44.22 -16.17 -37.12
N ILE A 676 43.76 -15.42 -38.13
CA ILE A 676 44.40 -14.18 -38.60
C ILE A 676 44.40 -13.13 -37.47
N PHE A 677 43.27 -12.99 -36.77
CA PHE A 677 43.19 -12.08 -35.64
C PHE A 677 44.12 -12.51 -34.50
N LEU A 678 44.23 -13.81 -34.22
CA LEU A 678 45.19 -14.36 -33.24
C LEU A 678 46.65 -14.10 -33.63
N SER A 679 47.03 -14.23 -34.90
CA SER A 679 48.38 -13.91 -35.34
C SER A 679 48.69 -12.42 -35.14
N ASN A 680 47.74 -11.55 -35.44
CA ASN A 680 47.88 -10.11 -35.24
C ASN A 680 47.96 -9.76 -33.74
N LEU A 681 47.16 -10.42 -32.90
CA LEU A 681 47.26 -10.28 -31.45
C LEU A 681 48.61 -10.77 -30.91
N SER A 682 49.17 -11.84 -31.47
CA SER A 682 50.46 -12.38 -31.05
C SER A 682 51.64 -11.43 -31.31
N GLN A 683 51.51 -10.56 -32.32
CA GLN A 683 52.51 -9.55 -32.65
C GLN A 683 52.40 -8.31 -31.74
N THR A 684 51.19 -8.02 -31.23
CA THR A 684 50.91 -6.80 -30.47
C THR A 684 50.84 -7.04 -28.96
N ARG A 685 50.55 -8.26 -28.51
CA ARG A 685 50.34 -8.63 -27.10
C ARG A 685 50.85 -10.04 -26.79
N THR A 686 51.26 -10.23 -25.53
CA THR A 686 51.59 -11.57 -25.02
C THR A 686 50.31 -12.41 -24.88
N ILE A 687 50.28 -13.56 -25.54
CA ILE A 687 49.14 -14.49 -25.45
C ILE A 687 49.15 -15.14 -24.06
N GLY A 688 48.40 -14.54 -23.14
CA GLY A 688 48.19 -15.09 -21.80
C GLY A 688 47.22 -16.26 -21.78
N ARG A 689 47.17 -16.97 -20.64
CA ARG A 689 46.32 -18.15 -20.39
C ARG A 689 44.85 -17.95 -20.78
N LYS A 690 44.29 -16.76 -20.57
CA LYS A 690 42.87 -16.45 -20.84
C LYS A 690 42.52 -16.52 -22.33
N ILE A 691 43.35 -15.94 -23.21
CA ILE A 691 43.14 -15.99 -24.66
C ILE A 691 43.27 -17.44 -25.14
N SER A 692 44.33 -18.11 -24.71
CA SER A 692 44.60 -19.51 -25.04
C SER A 692 43.43 -20.43 -24.71
N ASN A 693 42.82 -20.26 -23.54
CA ASN A 693 41.65 -21.05 -23.15
C ASN A 693 40.45 -20.77 -24.07
N VAL A 694 40.19 -19.51 -24.40
CA VAL A 694 39.06 -19.12 -25.28
C VAL A 694 39.22 -19.72 -26.67
N VAL A 695 40.43 -19.77 -27.20
CA VAL A 695 40.72 -20.40 -28.50
C VAL A 695 40.45 -21.89 -28.47
N VAL A 696 41.01 -22.61 -27.50
CA VAL A 696 40.84 -24.06 -27.40
C VAL A 696 39.37 -24.42 -27.21
N VAL A 697 38.67 -23.77 -26.27
CA VAL A 697 37.25 -24.01 -26.01
C VAL A 697 36.38 -23.60 -27.19
N GLY A 698 36.67 -22.48 -27.85
CA GLY A 698 35.92 -22.02 -29.01
C GLY A 698 36.10 -22.91 -30.24
N LEU A 699 37.32 -23.37 -30.52
CA LEU A 699 37.59 -24.34 -31.59
C LEU A 699 36.95 -25.70 -31.33
N CYS A 700 36.90 -26.15 -30.07
CA CYS A 700 36.14 -27.34 -29.69
C CYS A 700 34.65 -27.15 -30.01
N LYS A 701 34.05 -26.03 -29.59
CA LYS A 701 32.63 -25.71 -29.84
C LYS A 701 32.29 -25.53 -31.32
N ALA A 702 33.24 -25.07 -32.13
CA ALA A 702 33.12 -25.01 -33.60
C ALA A 702 33.41 -26.36 -34.30
N ASN A 703 33.49 -27.45 -33.53
CA ASN A 703 33.73 -28.81 -34.00
C ASN A 703 35.06 -29.00 -34.77
N LYS A 704 36.10 -28.23 -34.41
CA LYS A 704 37.46 -28.31 -34.97
C LYS A 704 38.47 -28.82 -33.96
N SER A 705 38.20 -29.99 -33.39
CA SER A 705 38.94 -30.58 -32.27
C SER A 705 40.42 -30.87 -32.59
N ASN A 706 40.76 -31.16 -33.86
CA ASN A 706 42.15 -31.38 -34.27
C ASN A 706 42.98 -30.09 -34.16
N LEU A 707 42.47 -28.99 -34.72
CA LEU A 707 43.11 -27.67 -34.62
C LEU A 707 43.19 -27.20 -33.16
N ALA A 708 42.14 -27.47 -32.36
CA ALA A 708 42.14 -27.17 -30.93
C ALA A 708 43.25 -27.91 -30.18
N PHE A 709 43.52 -29.16 -30.56
CA PHE A 709 44.54 -30.01 -29.95
C PHE A 709 45.96 -29.68 -30.40
N ASP A 710 46.15 -29.32 -31.66
CA ASP A 710 47.44 -28.83 -32.15
C ASP A 710 47.80 -27.50 -31.47
N PHE A 711 46.81 -26.61 -31.31
CA PHE A 711 46.97 -25.39 -30.53
C PHE A 711 47.27 -25.68 -29.06
N TRP A 712 46.58 -26.65 -28.46
CA TRP A 712 46.85 -27.11 -27.09
C TRP A 712 48.29 -27.64 -26.93
N LYS A 713 48.79 -28.46 -27.87
CA LYS A 713 50.18 -28.94 -27.86
C LYS A 713 51.18 -27.79 -27.95
N HIS A 714 50.93 -26.85 -28.86
CA HIS A 714 51.77 -25.67 -29.00
C HIS A 714 51.80 -24.82 -27.70
N LEU A 715 50.67 -24.70 -26.99
CA LEU A 715 50.62 -24.05 -25.68
C LEU A 715 51.45 -24.77 -24.61
N ARG A 716 51.41 -26.10 -24.61
CA ARG A 716 52.21 -26.94 -23.70
C ARG A 716 53.71 -26.80 -23.99
N ASN A 717 54.10 -26.79 -25.26
CA ASN A 717 55.50 -26.59 -25.67
C ASN A 717 56.04 -25.22 -25.25
N LYS A 718 55.17 -24.20 -25.16
CA LYS A 718 55.51 -22.87 -24.63
C LYS A 718 55.53 -22.79 -23.09
N GLY A 719 55.32 -23.91 -22.39
CA GLY A 719 55.33 -23.97 -20.92
C GLY A 719 54.07 -23.41 -20.25
N THR A 720 53.01 -23.10 -20.99
CA THR A 720 51.76 -22.60 -20.40
C THR A 720 50.87 -23.75 -19.94
N ILE A 721 50.37 -23.67 -18.71
CA ILE A 721 49.47 -24.69 -18.14
C ILE A 721 48.01 -24.34 -18.52
N PRO A 722 47.33 -25.15 -19.35
CA PRO A 722 45.95 -24.90 -19.76
C PRO A 722 44.96 -24.90 -18.57
N SER A 723 43.78 -24.33 -18.75
CA SER A 723 42.71 -24.46 -17.74
C SER A 723 42.04 -25.82 -17.77
N ILE A 724 41.42 -26.20 -16.65
CA ILE A 724 40.62 -27.43 -16.53
C ILE A 724 39.51 -27.46 -17.59
N GLU A 725 38.85 -26.31 -17.85
CA GLU A 725 37.82 -26.18 -18.90
C GLU A 725 38.34 -26.61 -20.29
N CYS A 726 39.62 -26.37 -20.60
CA CYS A 726 40.22 -26.84 -21.85
C CYS A 726 40.36 -28.36 -21.92
N TYR A 727 40.79 -28.99 -20.81
CA TYR A 727 40.88 -30.45 -20.73
C TYR A 727 39.48 -31.08 -20.83
N GLU A 728 38.49 -30.50 -20.15
CA GLU A 728 37.09 -30.93 -20.16
C GLU A 728 36.45 -30.90 -21.55
N GLU A 729 36.52 -29.76 -22.24
CA GLU A 729 35.89 -29.60 -23.57
C GLU A 729 36.63 -30.42 -24.65
N LEU A 730 37.96 -30.52 -24.59
CA LEU A 730 38.74 -31.37 -25.51
C LEU A 730 38.40 -32.85 -25.29
N ALA A 731 38.40 -33.33 -24.04
CA ALA A 731 38.09 -34.73 -23.73
C ALA A 731 36.66 -35.08 -24.15
N LYS A 732 35.70 -34.19 -23.91
CA LYS A 732 34.31 -34.35 -24.35
C LYS A 732 34.21 -34.52 -25.87
N HIS A 733 34.80 -33.61 -26.65
CA HIS A 733 34.75 -33.69 -28.11
C HIS A 733 35.52 -34.88 -28.67
N PHE A 734 36.68 -35.25 -28.09
CA PHE A 734 37.40 -36.44 -28.51
C PHE A 734 36.67 -37.74 -28.19
N CYS A 735 35.92 -37.79 -27.08
CA CYS A 735 35.03 -38.92 -26.80
C CYS A 735 33.87 -39.00 -27.80
N GLN A 736 33.37 -37.86 -28.30
CA GLN A 736 32.33 -37.82 -29.36
C GLN A 736 32.87 -38.28 -30.73
N ILE A 737 34.11 -37.94 -31.07
CA ILE A 737 34.78 -38.32 -32.33
C ILE A 737 35.44 -39.72 -32.22
N GLU A 738 35.30 -40.41 -31.09
CA GLU A 738 35.92 -41.71 -30.77
C GLU A 738 37.47 -41.74 -30.85
N ARG A 739 38.13 -40.58 -30.71
CA ARG A 739 39.59 -40.46 -30.75
C ARG A 739 40.19 -40.67 -29.36
N TYR A 740 40.08 -41.89 -28.85
CA TYR A 740 40.43 -42.21 -27.46
C TYR A 740 41.93 -42.09 -27.14
N ASP A 741 42.84 -42.28 -28.10
CA ASP A 741 44.29 -42.10 -27.86
C ASP A 741 44.64 -40.65 -27.44
N ALA A 742 43.95 -39.67 -28.01
CA ALA A 742 44.12 -38.26 -27.63
C ALA A 742 43.56 -37.99 -26.23
N VAL A 743 42.49 -38.69 -25.82
CA VAL A 743 41.91 -38.59 -24.48
C VAL A 743 42.87 -39.11 -23.42
N VAL A 744 43.52 -40.26 -23.66
CA VAL A 744 44.50 -40.80 -22.70
C VAL A 744 45.71 -39.89 -22.56
N ASN A 745 46.18 -39.31 -23.66
CA ASN A 745 47.25 -38.31 -23.64
C ASN A 745 46.88 -37.06 -22.81
N LEU A 746 45.63 -36.59 -22.89
CA LEU A 746 45.16 -35.46 -22.08
C LEU A 746 45.12 -35.80 -20.58
N ILE A 747 44.75 -37.02 -20.21
CA ILE A 747 44.69 -37.46 -18.81
C ILE A 747 46.09 -37.64 -18.24
N ASN A 748 46.99 -38.27 -18.99
CA ASN A 748 48.39 -38.39 -18.60
C ASN A 748 49.05 -37.01 -18.41
N ASP A 749 48.68 -36.03 -19.25
CA ASP A 749 49.15 -34.65 -19.08
C ASP A 749 48.53 -33.97 -17.85
N LEU A 750 47.25 -34.22 -17.56
CA LEU A 750 46.57 -33.72 -16.35
C LEU A 750 47.28 -34.21 -15.07
N ASP A 751 47.62 -35.50 -15.03
CA ASP A 751 48.36 -36.14 -13.93
C ASP A 751 49.77 -35.55 -13.78
N LYS A 752 50.50 -35.35 -14.89
CA LYS A 752 51.82 -34.70 -14.88
C LYS A 752 51.80 -33.28 -14.33
N VAL A 753 50.69 -32.56 -14.50
CA VAL A 753 50.51 -31.19 -13.98
C VAL A 753 50.11 -31.20 -12.50
N GLY A 754 49.77 -32.36 -11.93
CA GLY A 754 49.32 -32.49 -10.54
C GLY A 754 47.92 -31.92 -10.31
N ARG A 755 47.06 -31.87 -11.33
CA ARG A 755 45.66 -31.45 -11.18
C ARG A 755 44.78 -32.66 -10.94
N PRO A 756 43.85 -32.63 -9.95
CA PRO A 756 42.93 -33.74 -9.72
C PRO A 756 41.95 -33.88 -10.89
N LEU A 757 41.53 -35.12 -11.16
CA LEU A 757 40.49 -35.40 -12.14
C LEU A 757 39.15 -34.80 -11.67
N THR A 758 38.47 -34.07 -12.55
CA THR A 758 37.15 -33.52 -12.24
C THR A 758 36.05 -34.56 -12.37
N SER A 759 34.94 -34.36 -11.65
CA SER A 759 33.77 -35.22 -11.77
C SER A 759 33.22 -35.27 -13.21
N PHE A 760 33.28 -34.14 -13.92
CA PHE A 760 32.87 -34.06 -15.32
C PHE A 760 33.73 -34.94 -16.25
N LEU A 761 35.06 -34.87 -16.14
CA LEU A 761 35.97 -35.74 -16.91
C LEU A 761 35.76 -37.20 -16.56
N GLY A 762 35.73 -37.53 -15.27
CA GLY A 762 35.49 -38.89 -14.80
C GLY A 762 34.19 -39.47 -15.35
N ASN A 763 33.10 -38.72 -15.27
CA ASN A 763 31.79 -39.14 -15.75
C ASN A 763 31.74 -39.29 -17.28
N ILE A 764 32.42 -38.43 -18.05
CA ILE A 764 32.52 -38.58 -19.52
C ILE A 764 33.26 -39.88 -19.89
N LEU A 765 34.36 -40.17 -19.20
CA LEU A 765 35.17 -41.36 -19.48
C LEU A 765 34.41 -42.64 -19.15
N LEU A 766 33.78 -42.68 -17.97
CA LEU A 766 32.98 -43.83 -17.55
C LEU A 766 31.76 -44.02 -18.47
N TYR A 767 31.09 -42.93 -18.89
CA TYR A 767 29.98 -43.00 -19.85
C TYR A 767 30.42 -43.47 -21.24
N SER A 768 31.58 -43.00 -21.72
CA SER A 768 32.14 -43.44 -23.00
C SER A 768 32.56 -44.92 -22.94
N SER A 769 33.03 -45.37 -21.78
CA SER A 769 33.36 -46.77 -21.51
C SER A 769 32.12 -47.68 -21.52
N LEU A 770 30.96 -47.20 -21.07
CA LEU A 770 29.69 -47.94 -21.19
C LEU A 770 29.24 -48.11 -22.65
N LYS A 771 29.58 -47.15 -23.52
CA LYS A 771 29.17 -47.17 -24.93
C LYS A 771 30.10 -47.99 -25.82
N THR A 772 31.41 -47.92 -25.60
CA THR A 772 32.40 -48.55 -26.48
C THR A 772 33.57 -49.17 -25.71
N GLN A 773 34.07 -50.29 -26.23
CA GLN A 773 35.27 -50.95 -25.68
C GLN A 773 36.59 -50.33 -26.18
N LYS A 774 36.53 -49.42 -27.17
CA LYS A 774 37.71 -48.83 -27.80
C LYS A 774 38.52 -47.97 -26.83
N LEU A 775 37.87 -47.28 -25.89
CA LEU A 775 38.55 -46.50 -24.85
C LEU A 775 39.42 -47.37 -23.93
N TYR A 776 38.93 -48.54 -23.53
CA TYR A 776 39.72 -49.48 -22.72
C TYR A 776 40.93 -50.03 -23.49
N LYS A 777 40.74 -50.39 -24.77
CA LYS A 777 41.86 -50.85 -25.63
C LYS A 777 42.93 -49.76 -25.80
N ALA A 778 42.53 -48.52 -26.07
CA ALA A 778 43.46 -47.38 -26.15
C ALA A 778 44.18 -47.12 -24.81
N TRP A 779 43.46 -47.26 -23.68
CA TRP A 779 44.03 -47.12 -22.34
C TRP A 779 45.15 -48.15 -22.08
N VAL A 780 44.90 -49.42 -22.40
CA VAL A 780 45.88 -50.51 -22.24
C VAL A 780 47.09 -50.31 -23.15
N ASN A 781 46.87 -50.02 -24.43
CA ASN A 781 47.94 -49.85 -25.42
C ASN A 781 48.86 -48.65 -25.12
N SER A 782 48.34 -47.60 -24.49
CA SER A 782 49.12 -46.41 -24.14
C SER A 782 49.99 -46.56 -22.87
N ARG A 783 49.82 -47.64 -22.11
CA ARG A 783 50.39 -47.83 -20.76
C ARG A 783 51.46 -48.90 -20.65
N GLU A 784 51.87 -49.52 -21.76
CA GLU A 784 53.09 -50.31 -21.80
C GLU A 784 54.32 -49.37 -21.61
N GLY A 785 54.69 -49.09 -20.34
CA GLY A 785 55.94 -48.41 -19.99
C GLY A 785 55.88 -47.14 -19.12
N LEU A 786 54.75 -46.79 -18.47
CA LEU A 786 54.65 -45.62 -17.58
C LEU A 786 54.55 -46.01 -16.09
N VAL A 787 55.19 -45.22 -15.21
CA VAL A 787 55.09 -45.37 -13.74
C VAL A 787 53.67 -45.04 -13.29
N GLU A 788 52.94 -46.01 -12.75
CA GLU A 788 51.56 -45.82 -12.31
C GLU A 788 51.46 -45.02 -11.01
N THR A 789 50.72 -43.91 -11.04
CA THR A 789 50.18 -43.29 -9.82
C THR A 789 48.97 -44.09 -9.32
N SER A 790 48.70 -44.10 -8.01
CA SER A 790 47.60 -44.86 -7.40
C SER A 790 46.21 -44.51 -7.97
N GLN A 791 45.99 -43.23 -8.32
CA GLN A 791 44.74 -42.74 -8.92
C GLN A 791 44.57 -43.20 -10.37
N SER A 792 45.66 -43.20 -11.14
CA SER A 792 45.62 -43.54 -12.57
C SER A 792 45.43 -45.05 -12.78
N SER A 793 45.97 -45.91 -11.89
CA SER A 793 45.73 -47.36 -11.88
C SER A 793 44.26 -47.68 -11.52
N MET A 794 43.71 -46.98 -10.53
CA MET A 794 42.31 -47.15 -10.10
C MET A 794 41.30 -46.70 -11.17
N LEU A 795 41.58 -45.61 -11.89
CA LEU A 795 40.75 -45.16 -13.02
C LEU A 795 40.75 -46.17 -14.17
N GLY A 796 41.88 -46.83 -14.45
CA GLY A 796 41.97 -47.91 -15.44
C GLY A 796 41.11 -49.12 -15.07
N LEU A 797 41.08 -49.49 -13.79
CA LEU A 797 40.20 -50.55 -13.27
C LEU A 797 38.72 -50.17 -13.39
N LEU A 798 38.36 -48.90 -13.16
CA LEU A 798 36.99 -48.42 -13.35
C LEU A 798 36.57 -48.42 -14.83
N ILE A 799 37.44 -47.96 -15.74
CA ILE A 799 37.19 -48.02 -17.19
C ILE A 799 37.00 -49.48 -17.66
N LYS A 800 37.81 -50.41 -17.14
CA LYS A 800 37.65 -51.86 -17.38
C LYS A 800 36.30 -52.39 -16.87
N ALA A 801 35.91 -52.01 -15.65
CA ALA A 801 34.65 -52.43 -15.05
C ALA A 801 33.44 -51.88 -15.82
N PHE A 802 33.50 -50.66 -16.36
CA PHE A 802 32.42 -50.02 -17.12
C PHE A 802 32.35 -50.48 -18.59
N SER A 803 33.41 -51.06 -19.16
CA SER A 803 33.43 -51.58 -20.54
C SER A 803 32.93 -53.02 -20.72
N GLY A 804 32.48 -53.67 -19.63
CA GLY A 804 31.80 -54.97 -19.67
C GLY A 804 32.69 -56.21 -19.50
N HIS A 805 33.98 -56.06 -19.18
CA HIS A 805 34.89 -57.20 -18.96
C HIS A 805 34.72 -57.92 -17.61
N ILE A 806 33.91 -57.38 -16.68
CA ILE A 806 33.63 -57.96 -15.37
C ILE A 806 32.11 -57.94 -15.15
N ARG A 807 31.49 -59.10 -14.83
CA ARG A 807 30.15 -59.12 -14.25
C ARG A 807 30.23 -58.39 -12.92
N VAL A 808 29.62 -57.22 -12.83
CA VAL A 808 29.61 -56.43 -11.59
C VAL A 808 28.69 -57.12 -10.58
N SER A 809 29.20 -58.14 -9.92
CA SER A 809 28.58 -58.78 -8.74
C SER A 809 29.48 -58.62 -7.51
N GLN A 810 30.19 -57.49 -7.43
CA GLN A 810 30.96 -57.06 -6.27
C GLN A 810 30.52 -55.65 -5.88
N SER A 811 30.36 -55.46 -4.56
CA SER A 811 29.50 -54.44 -3.93
C SER A 811 29.56 -53.05 -4.56
N ILE A 812 28.39 -52.42 -4.68
CA ILE A 812 28.25 -51.02 -5.13
C ILE A 812 29.05 -50.07 -4.22
N LYS A 813 29.16 -50.40 -2.93
CA LYS A 813 29.99 -49.67 -1.96
C LYS A 813 31.45 -49.59 -2.40
N ASN A 814 32.02 -50.69 -2.91
CA ASN A 814 33.40 -50.71 -3.41
C ASN A 814 33.57 -49.86 -4.67
N LEU A 815 32.56 -49.78 -5.54
CA LEU A 815 32.59 -48.92 -6.73
C LEU A 815 32.45 -47.44 -6.38
N GLU A 816 31.56 -47.09 -5.44
CA GLU A 816 31.44 -45.72 -4.93
C GLU A 816 32.75 -45.25 -4.29
N GLU A 817 33.39 -46.10 -3.47
CA GLU A 817 34.69 -45.81 -2.85
C GLU A 817 35.81 -45.71 -3.88
N ALA A 818 35.84 -46.60 -4.87
CA ALA A 818 36.84 -46.57 -5.94
C ALA A 818 36.71 -45.30 -6.81
N ILE A 819 35.47 -44.88 -7.10
CA ILE A 819 35.23 -43.62 -7.84
C ILE A 819 35.60 -42.42 -6.96
N ALA A 820 35.21 -42.40 -5.69
CA ALA A 820 35.52 -41.32 -4.76
C ALA A 820 37.04 -41.11 -4.55
N LYS A 821 37.84 -42.17 -4.69
CA LYS A 821 39.32 -42.10 -4.68
C LYS A 821 39.90 -41.49 -5.97
N CYS A 822 39.17 -41.52 -7.08
CA CYS A 822 39.60 -40.98 -8.37
C CYS A 822 39.11 -39.55 -8.59
N PHE A 823 37.84 -39.25 -8.30
CA PHE A 823 37.22 -37.95 -8.48
C PHE A 823 35.99 -37.76 -7.56
N PRO A 824 35.59 -36.51 -7.25
CA PRO A 824 34.44 -36.24 -6.39
C PRO A 824 33.13 -36.80 -6.96
N LEU A 825 32.31 -37.40 -6.09
CA LEU A 825 30.99 -37.90 -6.46
C LEU A 825 30.00 -36.73 -6.67
N ASP A 826 29.25 -36.76 -7.77
CA ASP A 826 28.16 -35.84 -8.03
C ASP A 826 26.89 -36.57 -8.50
N ILE A 827 25.80 -35.82 -8.67
CA ILE A 827 24.51 -36.37 -9.12
C ILE A 827 24.63 -37.10 -10.48
N TYR A 828 25.56 -36.69 -11.34
CA TYR A 828 25.77 -37.33 -12.64
C TYR A 828 26.51 -38.66 -12.49
N THR A 829 27.43 -38.77 -11.54
CA THR A 829 28.12 -40.03 -11.18
C THR A 829 27.12 -41.07 -10.70
N TYR A 830 26.20 -40.68 -9.82
CA TYR A 830 25.12 -41.56 -9.36
C TYR A 830 24.15 -41.95 -10.47
N ASN A 831 23.73 -41.00 -11.30
CA ASN A 831 22.91 -41.29 -12.47
C ASN A 831 23.61 -42.28 -13.42
N LEU A 832 24.92 -42.18 -13.56
CA LEU A 832 25.70 -43.10 -14.39
C LEU A 832 25.74 -44.52 -13.80
N LEU A 833 25.92 -44.64 -12.49
CA LEU A 833 25.87 -45.91 -11.77
C LEU A 833 24.47 -46.54 -11.87
N LEU A 834 23.41 -45.75 -11.66
CA LEU A 834 22.02 -46.18 -11.85
C LEU A 834 21.77 -46.64 -13.28
N ARG A 835 22.32 -45.95 -14.29
CA ARG A 835 22.18 -46.34 -15.70
C ARG A 835 22.85 -47.68 -16.03
N LYS A 836 23.92 -48.02 -15.32
CA LYS A 836 24.62 -49.30 -15.47
C LYS A 836 23.89 -50.45 -14.76
N LEU A 837 23.28 -50.18 -13.60
CA LEU A 837 22.62 -51.18 -12.76
C LEU A 837 21.18 -51.46 -13.18
N SER A 838 20.43 -50.42 -13.54
CA SER A 838 19.00 -50.50 -13.88
C SER A 838 18.59 -51.57 -14.90
N PRO A 839 19.41 -51.94 -15.91
CA PRO A 839 19.04 -53.03 -16.82
C PRO A 839 19.16 -54.42 -16.17
N ASN A 840 20.08 -54.60 -15.22
CA ASN A 840 20.51 -55.91 -14.72
C ASN A 840 19.94 -56.24 -13.34
N ASP A 841 19.86 -55.27 -12.43
CA ASP A 841 19.42 -55.45 -11.04
C ASP A 841 18.76 -54.16 -10.54
N MET A 842 17.42 -54.19 -10.45
CA MET A 842 16.64 -53.03 -9.99
C MET A 842 16.62 -52.89 -8.47
N GLU A 843 16.82 -53.96 -7.70
CA GLU A 843 16.85 -53.87 -6.22
C GLU A 843 18.09 -53.11 -5.77
N GLN A 844 19.23 -53.43 -6.36
CA GLN A 844 20.47 -52.69 -6.18
C GLN A 844 20.40 -51.23 -6.67
N ALA A 845 19.60 -50.97 -7.72
CA ALA A 845 19.39 -49.61 -8.20
C ALA A 845 18.55 -48.77 -7.22
N PHE A 846 17.55 -49.34 -6.56
CA PHE A 846 16.79 -48.66 -5.50
C PHE A 846 17.64 -48.44 -4.24
N GLU A 847 18.44 -49.42 -3.84
CA GLU A 847 19.37 -49.26 -2.71
C GLU A 847 20.37 -48.11 -2.96
N LEU A 848 20.84 -47.95 -4.20
CA LEU A 848 21.69 -46.84 -4.60
C LEU A 848 20.94 -45.50 -4.66
N PHE A 849 19.65 -45.50 -5.04
CA PHE A 849 18.80 -44.31 -5.02
C PHE A 849 18.55 -43.82 -3.59
N ASP A 850 18.31 -44.73 -2.65
CA ASP A 850 18.13 -44.39 -1.24
C ASP A 850 19.42 -43.81 -0.66
N ARG A 851 20.58 -44.45 -0.93
CA ARG A 851 21.89 -43.91 -0.52
C ARG A 851 22.21 -42.54 -1.14
N LEU A 852 21.79 -42.29 -2.37
CA LEU A 852 21.92 -40.96 -3.00
C LEU A 852 21.15 -39.90 -2.20
N CYS A 853 19.93 -40.23 -1.76
CA CYS A 853 19.09 -39.32 -0.99
C CYS A 853 19.64 -39.12 0.44
N GLU A 854 20.11 -40.19 1.10
CA GLU A 854 20.75 -40.13 2.42
C GLU A 854 22.00 -39.24 2.44
N ARG A 855 22.77 -39.21 1.36
CA ARG A 855 23.95 -38.34 1.21
C ARG A 855 23.62 -36.88 0.88
N GLY A 856 22.34 -36.52 0.81
CA GLY A 856 21.89 -35.14 0.61
C GLY A 856 21.89 -34.67 -0.85
N TYR A 857 22.05 -35.56 -1.82
CA TYR A 857 21.89 -35.21 -3.23
C TYR A 857 20.41 -35.21 -3.61
N VAL A 858 19.96 -34.16 -4.28
CA VAL A 858 18.57 -34.06 -4.75
C VAL A 858 18.43 -34.78 -6.10
N PRO A 859 17.58 -35.82 -6.21
CA PRO A 859 17.29 -36.48 -7.49
C PRO A 859 16.85 -35.47 -8.55
N ASN A 860 17.40 -35.59 -9.75
CA ASN A 860 17.02 -34.72 -10.87
C ASN A 860 16.14 -35.47 -11.87
N LYS A 861 15.60 -34.75 -12.85
CA LYS A 861 14.79 -35.32 -13.94
C LYS A 861 15.41 -36.58 -14.58
N TRP A 862 16.74 -36.62 -14.73
CA TRP A 862 17.43 -37.77 -15.32
C TRP A 862 17.51 -38.98 -14.39
N THR A 863 17.60 -38.76 -13.07
CA THR A 863 17.59 -39.83 -12.06
C THR A 863 16.30 -40.64 -12.14
N TYR A 864 15.15 -39.95 -12.17
CA TYR A 864 13.84 -40.58 -12.30
C TYR A 864 13.66 -41.26 -13.67
N ASP A 865 14.04 -40.58 -14.76
CA ASP A 865 13.98 -41.18 -16.10
C ASP A 865 14.75 -42.52 -16.15
N ILE A 866 15.98 -42.56 -15.64
CA ILE A 866 16.81 -43.78 -15.68
C ILE A 866 16.15 -44.95 -14.94
N LEU A 867 15.56 -44.71 -13.76
CA LEU A 867 14.87 -45.74 -12.98
C LEU A 867 13.57 -46.20 -13.67
N VAL A 868 12.79 -45.28 -14.21
CA VAL A 868 11.55 -45.57 -14.94
C VAL A 868 11.85 -46.44 -16.17
N HIS A 869 12.86 -46.07 -16.96
CA HIS A 869 13.32 -46.87 -18.11
C HIS A 869 13.80 -48.28 -17.70
N GLY A 870 14.50 -48.39 -16.57
CA GLY A 870 14.92 -49.68 -16.00
C GLY A 870 13.75 -50.58 -15.62
N LEU A 871 12.77 -50.03 -14.89
CA LEU A 871 11.57 -50.75 -14.46
C LEU A 871 10.71 -51.22 -15.63
N PHE A 872 10.54 -50.39 -16.66
CA PHE A 872 9.83 -50.79 -17.88
C PHE A 872 10.55 -51.93 -18.61
N LYS A 873 11.88 -51.89 -18.72
CA LYS A 873 12.66 -52.97 -19.33
C LYS A 873 12.55 -54.30 -18.58
N GLN A 874 12.34 -54.27 -17.26
CA GLN A 874 12.13 -55.48 -16.44
C GLN A 874 10.64 -55.85 -16.27
N GLY A 875 9.71 -55.16 -16.94
CA GLY A 875 8.27 -55.44 -16.89
C GLY A 875 7.55 -54.99 -15.61
N ARG A 876 8.20 -54.24 -14.72
CA ARG A 876 7.64 -53.73 -13.43
C ARG A 876 6.85 -52.43 -13.64
N THR A 877 5.74 -52.52 -14.37
CA THR A 877 4.97 -51.35 -14.83
C THR A 877 4.28 -50.54 -13.73
N VAL A 878 3.86 -51.19 -12.63
CA VAL A 878 3.16 -50.54 -11.52
C VAL A 878 4.07 -49.56 -10.77
N GLU A 879 5.29 -49.99 -10.49
CA GLU A 879 6.29 -49.17 -9.79
C GLU A 879 6.79 -48.03 -10.69
N ALA A 880 6.93 -48.28 -11.99
CA ALA A 880 7.29 -47.24 -12.96
C ALA A 880 6.27 -46.10 -12.97
N LYS A 881 4.96 -46.41 -12.97
CA LYS A 881 3.88 -45.40 -12.88
C LYS A 881 3.93 -44.60 -11.58
N ARG A 882 4.20 -45.26 -10.45
CA ARG A 882 4.34 -44.59 -9.15
C ARG A 882 5.49 -43.58 -9.12
N LEU A 883 6.64 -43.92 -9.72
CA LEU A 883 7.77 -43.00 -9.85
C LEU A 883 7.48 -41.81 -10.78
N LEU A 884 6.66 -42.01 -11.82
CA LEU A 884 6.21 -40.92 -12.70
C LEU A 884 5.30 -39.92 -11.98
N GLU A 885 4.43 -40.38 -11.09
CA GLU A 885 3.60 -39.51 -10.25
C GLU A 885 4.46 -38.67 -9.29
N ILE A 886 5.44 -39.30 -8.65
CA ILE A 886 6.40 -38.61 -7.77
C ILE A 886 7.18 -37.55 -8.56
N MET A 887 7.67 -37.91 -9.76
CA MET A 887 8.37 -36.97 -10.65
C MET A 887 7.51 -35.75 -11.02
N HIS A 888 6.19 -35.94 -11.20
CA HIS A 888 5.26 -34.86 -11.50
C HIS A 888 4.98 -33.97 -10.28
N GLN A 889 4.84 -34.56 -9.10
CA GLN A 889 4.66 -33.83 -7.83
C GLN A 889 5.87 -32.93 -7.52
N GLU A 890 7.09 -33.40 -7.84
CA GLU A 890 8.33 -32.63 -7.74
C GLU A 890 8.52 -31.58 -8.86
N GLY A 891 7.55 -31.45 -9.77
CA GLY A 891 7.51 -30.39 -10.78
C GLY A 891 8.33 -30.66 -12.06
N PHE A 892 8.77 -31.90 -12.29
CA PHE A 892 9.49 -32.26 -13.51
C PHE A 892 8.55 -32.67 -14.65
N THR A 893 8.89 -32.26 -15.89
CA THR A 893 8.17 -32.65 -17.11
C THR A 893 8.76 -33.94 -17.69
N LEU A 894 7.93 -34.80 -18.30
CA LEU A 894 8.39 -36.02 -18.99
C LEU A 894 9.35 -35.68 -20.15
N THR A 895 10.45 -36.42 -20.31
CA THR A 895 11.28 -36.36 -21.53
C THR A 895 10.59 -37.05 -22.70
N GLU A 896 10.92 -36.67 -23.94
CA GLU A 896 10.36 -37.33 -25.14
C GLU A 896 10.72 -38.83 -25.20
N CYS A 897 11.92 -39.20 -24.72
CA CYS A 897 12.31 -40.61 -24.62
C CYS A 897 11.44 -41.41 -23.63
N THR A 898 11.05 -40.81 -22.49
CA THR A 898 10.15 -41.46 -21.52
C THR A 898 8.70 -41.46 -22.03
N LYS A 899 8.28 -40.43 -22.76
CA LYS A 899 6.98 -40.42 -23.46
C LYS A 899 6.87 -41.45 -24.58
N ALA A 900 7.97 -41.77 -25.26
CA ALA A 900 7.99 -42.77 -26.34
C ALA A 900 8.09 -44.23 -25.83
N PHE A 901 8.40 -44.43 -24.54
CA PHE A 901 8.49 -45.74 -23.89
C PHE A 901 7.23 -46.13 -23.11
N ILE A 902 6.40 -45.14 -22.75
CA ILE A 902 5.03 -45.30 -22.25
C ILE A 902 4.13 -45.63 -23.44
#